data_AF-A0A139AF19-F1
#
_entry.id   AF-A0A139AF19-F1
#
_cell.length_a   1.000
_cell.length_b   1.000
_cell.length_c   1.000
_cell.angle_alpha   90.00
_cell.angle_beta   90.00
_cell.angle_gamma   90.00
#
_symmetry.space_group_name_H-M   'P 1'
#
loop_
_entity.id
_entity.type
_entity.pdbx_description
1 polymer ?
#
loop_
_entity_poly.entity_id
_entity_poly.type
_entity_poly.pdbx_seq_one_letter_code
_entity_poly.pdbx_strand_id
1 'polypeptide(L)'
;MDFRTKQSVPSGPSVDPHAKRSSYAPAHPPVAIPPRTSTLSDPAHILPHTPSAIPAHLKPAPTDYGAPRGLTPRTASLRHPGARSASLRDFQKAQLPVPQGIVKARSATELPIPTSSPAPVPQLQPRVRKQLVYPAILSKVAVEFRATVHVGTNTRDNLEYADSFSGREAVDALCSIMRTTDRNLALLLGRALDAQKLFHDVLYLHRLRDNPAELYQFKESGVPRSTGLRGEGDDEGKGMSLTLGRGDGPVGVFTLLTTCYSPTCSRDRVCYSVACPRRLEQAIKVRLHRFWSGPTYSVRCFFLFALPNICKPRTWTSTIPADILPTVPADEVKRQEAIFELVLRIKEFVDDLEVVQAVYISGIRSGRAKVGQSKREQVIREIFLNVGMIYQTYSRLSRRLLARQKERPLVDRVGDVLQNAVPDLKHFVEYGSNQHYAKNALEVERERNTGFEAWLQECEDREPLCRNLPIQSFLARPTTHLGRLPLLIEAILKRTSDDHPDVVQLRAVVDAVKAYLVTVNARAGEADNKLKLEKLSQEVVFREGQWEDLKLGEAGRQLVRKGPLVVKRPAQEDVELTVFLFDHVVLLTKHKNGLYRVYRQALPLELIHLSPRTVPSYATSTDATVRRSFTLLQNDRSTPKSQTPAARSASDPFTFTINLMGDYPWSVVLQANSPADLDAWETAIEAQKKARVDKVKVFDVVPLGDGTFPATNRVNGSCSIKDGVVFATENGVWTAGKKTSGHNVCVVQAEKVTQVDVMEDYDMVFVLADKTLYTFPIDILDPSPEHPHSKNMKRGRKIATQINFFKAGVCNDRPLVCAVKTAIYQCAIKVLVPVVAEREKKSLLGGKEEWMEHTLRLWKEFTIPAECFSIHFLKTKVCVGCPRGFELVDLDDLSTQSLLDPRDDNLDFVRQNEGLRPLGIFRLHERGNFLLCYNEFGLIVDIYGRAVKKNAMLRWTGERIAFGYSAPYVIAFGVNVIEVHDITRGELKQSIAASNLRSLCQADLHYVSDALSGVAAGSQLVQKLTLPQSAVAVGPAASGSSATSAHARAGAGTGGNKMDASRLGSFDMAPVSVRRELQVAESSQGH
;
A
#
# COMPACT_ATOMS: atom_id res chain seq x y z
N MET A 1 34.00 -3.71 31.16
CA MET A 1 35.19 -2.95 31.59
C MET A 1 35.90 -2.48 30.33
N ASP A 2 36.38 -1.25 30.33
CA ASP A 2 37.05 -0.61 29.20
C ASP A 2 38.46 -1.15 28.96
N PHE A 3 38.97 -1.01 27.73
CA PHE A 3 40.32 -0.45 27.50
C PHE A 3 40.36 0.28 26.15
N ARG A 4 41.14 1.38 26.06
CA ARG A 4 41.02 2.37 24.97
C ARG A 4 42.26 3.26 24.81
N THR A 5 43.15 2.94 23.86
CA THR A 5 44.31 3.77 23.40
C THR A 5 45.01 3.07 22.22
N LYS A 6 45.87 3.68 21.38
CA LYS A 6 45.95 5.01 20.71
C LYS A 6 47.18 5.00 19.76
N GLN A 7 47.43 6.08 19.00
CA GLN A 7 48.66 6.37 18.20
C GLN A 7 48.89 5.51 16.93
N SER A 8 49.60 5.94 15.87
CA SER A 8 50.12 7.28 15.48
C SER A 8 50.40 7.36 13.95
N VAL A 9 50.85 8.53 13.44
CA VAL A 9 51.13 8.82 12.01
C VAL A 9 52.47 9.57 11.83
N PRO A 10 53.26 9.25 10.78
CA PRO A 10 54.09 10.23 10.04
C PRO A 10 53.83 10.13 8.51
N SER A 11 53.38 11.19 7.81
CA SER A 11 54.17 12.27 7.14
C SER A 11 54.89 11.88 5.81
N GLY A 12 54.56 12.57 4.70
CA GLY A 12 55.22 12.44 3.37
C GLY A 12 56.53 13.26 3.21
N PRO A 13 57.06 13.48 1.97
CA PRO A 13 56.51 14.56 1.12
C PRO A 13 56.71 14.52 -0.44
N SER A 14 55.78 15.20 -1.15
CA SER A 14 55.98 16.17 -2.28
C SER A 14 56.60 15.88 -3.68
N VAL A 15 56.02 16.59 -4.68
CA VAL A 15 56.55 17.11 -5.98
C VAL A 15 56.12 16.43 -7.32
N ASP A 16 55.67 17.28 -8.25
CA ASP A 16 55.20 17.10 -9.65
C ASP A 16 56.37 17.28 -10.67
N PRO A 17 56.35 16.79 -11.94
CA PRO A 17 55.68 17.57 -13.02
C PRO A 17 55.23 16.85 -14.33
N HIS A 18 54.39 17.55 -15.12
CA HIS A 18 54.24 17.66 -16.60
C HIS A 18 54.65 16.54 -17.60
N ALA A 19 54.09 16.39 -18.83
CA ALA A 19 52.84 16.80 -19.52
C ALA A 19 52.91 16.40 -21.03
N LYS A 20 51.77 16.22 -21.74
CA LYS A 20 51.51 16.67 -23.17
C LYS A 20 50.23 16.08 -23.83
N ARG A 21 49.38 16.97 -24.39
CA ARG A 21 48.62 16.91 -25.69
C ARG A 21 47.69 15.69 -25.99
N SER A 22 46.59 15.77 -26.76
CA SER A 22 45.90 16.83 -27.54
C SER A 22 44.51 16.32 -28.03
N SER A 23 43.62 17.03 -28.73
CA SER A 23 43.00 18.38 -28.55
C SER A 23 42.22 18.81 -29.82
N TYR A 24 40.90 19.07 -29.80
CA TYR A 24 40.22 19.84 -30.89
C TYR A 24 38.93 20.56 -30.47
N ALA A 25 38.72 21.77 -31.03
CA ALA A 25 37.50 22.60 -31.00
C ALA A 25 37.58 23.73 -32.05
N PRO A 26 36.45 24.33 -32.48
CA PRO A 26 36.43 25.67 -33.09
C PRO A 26 35.23 26.56 -32.61
N ALA A 27 35.02 27.76 -33.16
CA ALA A 27 35.67 29.03 -32.77
C ALA A 27 34.84 30.24 -33.29
N HIS A 28 34.99 31.44 -32.70
CA HIS A 28 34.36 32.71 -33.14
C HIS A 28 35.39 33.80 -33.51
N PRO A 29 35.06 34.79 -34.39
CA PRO A 29 35.95 35.91 -34.76
C PRO A 29 35.67 37.26 -34.01
N PRO A 30 36.64 38.20 -33.90
CA PRO A 30 36.51 39.49 -33.16
C PRO A 30 36.80 40.80 -33.96
N VAL A 31 36.52 42.00 -33.37
CA VAL A 31 36.99 43.40 -33.67
C VAL A 31 36.14 44.43 -32.85
N ALA A 32 36.49 45.69 -32.49
CA ALA A 32 37.73 46.41 -32.11
C ALA A 32 37.37 47.80 -31.44
N ILE A 33 38.36 48.58 -30.95
CA ILE A 33 38.27 49.91 -30.24
C ILE A 33 39.61 50.71 -30.46
N PRO A 34 39.82 52.03 -30.13
CA PRO A 34 39.22 52.99 -29.15
C PRO A 34 38.86 54.37 -29.83
N PRO A 35 39.15 55.64 -29.39
CA PRO A 35 39.53 56.31 -28.10
C PRO A 35 38.87 57.71 -27.77
N ARG A 36 39.36 58.39 -26.68
CA ARG A 36 39.29 59.86 -26.31
C ARG A 36 37.99 60.43 -25.67
N THR A 37 37.99 61.42 -24.74
CA THR A 37 39.02 62.04 -23.82
C THR A 37 38.33 62.73 -22.60
N SER A 38 39.11 63.18 -21.60
CA SER A 38 38.69 63.76 -20.30
C SER A 38 38.98 65.27 -20.11
N THR A 39 38.27 65.98 -19.20
CA THR A 39 38.82 67.08 -18.33
C THR A 39 37.85 67.54 -17.21
N LEU A 40 38.37 68.27 -16.21
CA LEU A 40 37.72 68.77 -14.98
C LEU A 40 37.05 70.16 -15.12
N SER A 41 36.18 70.59 -14.18
CA SER A 41 36.38 71.80 -13.31
C SER A 41 35.14 72.28 -12.50
N ASP A 42 35.38 72.72 -11.25
CA ASP A 42 34.54 73.63 -10.40
C ASP A 42 34.76 75.13 -10.81
N PRO A 43 34.16 76.21 -10.20
CA PRO A 43 33.49 76.33 -8.88
C PRO A 43 32.23 77.25 -8.78
N ALA A 44 31.82 77.49 -7.52
CA ALA A 44 30.59 78.08 -6.98
C ALA A 44 30.27 79.60 -7.16
N HIS A 45 28.98 79.93 -7.00
CA HIS A 45 28.34 81.23 -6.63
C HIS A 45 26.87 80.95 -6.19
N ILE A 46 26.14 81.71 -5.34
CA ILE A 46 26.43 82.83 -4.40
C ILE A 46 25.31 82.94 -3.31
N LEU A 47 25.40 83.89 -2.36
CA LEU A 47 24.42 84.32 -1.31
C LEU A 47 24.47 85.87 -1.21
N PRO A 48 23.54 86.65 -0.55
CA PRO A 48 22.89 86.38 0.75
C PRO A 48 21.48 87.00 1.01
N HIS A 49 20.93 86.85 2.24
CA HIS A 49 20.56 87.94 3.19
C HIS A 49 19.81 87.41 4.45
N THR A 50 19.81 88.19 5.55
CA THR A 50 19.38 87.87 6.95
C THR A 50 18.67 89.13 7.57
N PRO A 51 18.40 89.37 8.90
CA PRO A 51 18.67 88.63 10.17
C PRO A 51 17.59 88.72 11.31
N SER A 52 17.99 88.33 12.55
CA SER A 52 17.43 88.70 13.89
C SER A 52 16.16 87.97 14.43
N ALA A 53 15.92 87.82 15.75
CA ALA A 53 16.61 88.32 16.97
C ALA A 53 16.51 87.35 18.20
N ILE A 54 17.37 87.57 19.23
CA ILE A 54 17.66 86.77 20.46
C ILE A 54 18.19 87.75 21.56
N PRO A 55 18.18 87.55 22.92
CA PRO A 55 17.97 86.36 23.77
C PRO A 55 16.91 86.53 24.92
N ALA A 56 16.95 85.69 25.97
CA ALA A 56 16.22 85.82 27.25
C ALA A 56 16.97 85.18 28.47
N HIS A 57 16.33 85.07 29.65
CA HIS A 57 16.91 84.79 30.99
C HIS A 57 16.00 83.87 31.86
N LEU A 58 16.32 83.31 33.05
CA LEU A 58 17.48 83.36 33.98
C LEU A 58 17.61 82.03 34.83
N LYS A 59 18.12 82.10 36.08
CA LYS A 59 18.31 81.10 37.17
C LYS A 59 18.19 81.85 38.54
N PRO A 60 18.17 81.27 39.78
CA PRO A 60 18.71 79.96 40.25
C PRO A 60 17.80 79.21 41.27
N ALA A 61 18.37 78.32 42.11
CA ALA A 61 17.74 77.62 43.25
C ALA A 61 18.12 78.25 44.61
N PRO A 62 17.41 77.93 45.71
CA PRO A 62 18.09 77.36 46.89
C PRO A 62 17.26 76.30 47.67
N THR A 63 17.48 76.19 49.00
CA THR A 63 17.44 74.97 49.82
C THR A 63 16.44 74.94 51.00
N ASP A 64 16.12 73.72 51.43
CA ASP A 64 15.94 73.26 52.84
C ASP A 64 14.65 73.44 53.67
N TYR A 65 14.58 72.63 54.75
CA TYR A 65 13.52 72.45 55.77
C TYR A 65 12.18 71.83 55.29
N GLY A 66 11.54 70.91 56.03
CA GLY A 66 11.97 70.18 57.24
C GLY A 66 10.82 69.31 57.83
N ALA A 67 11.12 68.08 58.25
CA ALA A 67 10.21 67.24 59.06
C ALA A 67 10.36 67.56 60.57
N PRO A 68 9.51 67.08 61.49
CA PRO A 68 9.69 65.73 62.08
C PRO A 68 8.34 65.09 62.54
N ARG A 69 8.18 63.96 63.25
CA ARG A 69 8.99 62.83 63.79
C ARG A 69 8.32 61.51 63.29
N GLY A 70 8.72 60.27 63.53
CA GLY A 70 9.80 59.58 64.28
C GLY A 70 9.45 58.07 64.32
N LEU A 71 10.25 57.12 64.80
CA LEU A 71 11.65 57.08 65.27
C LEU A 71 12.21 55.65 65.03
N THR A 72 13.53 55.52 64.89
CA THR A 72 14.32 54.28 64.63
C THR A 72 14.70 53.55 65.96
N PRO A 73 15.49 52.43 66.04
CA PRO A 73 16.46 51.89 65.07
C PRO A 73 16.83 50.36 65.03
N ARG A 74 17.71 50.01 64.05
CA ARG A 74 18.69 48.87 64.05
C ARG A 74 18.12 47.43 64.01
N THR A 75 18.86 46.38 63.60
CA THR A 75 20.29 46.19 63.21
C THR A 75 20.42 45.22 62.01
N ALA A 76 21.63 44.97 61.48
CA ALA A 76 21.86 44.24 60.21
C ALA A 76 22.68 42.92 60.34
N SER A 77 22.42 41.94 59.47
CA SER A 77 23.30 40.82 59.02
C SER A 77 22.51 39.83 58.11
N LEU A 78 23.07 39.00 57.22
CA LEU A 78 24.37 38.96 56.50
C LEU A 78 24.24 37.98 55.29
N ARG A 79 24.95 38.28 54.18
CA ARG A 79 25.47 37.41 53.07
C ARG A 79 24.72 36.14 52.61
N HIS A 80 24.60 36.00 51.27
CA HIS A 80 24.52 34.70 50.57
C HIS A 80 25.76 33.81 50.83
N PRO A 81 25.64 32.48 50.69
CA PRO A 81 26.06 31.85 49.43
C PRO A 81 25.01 30.87 48.88
N GLY A 82 25.38 29.96 47.95
CA GLY A 82 24.48 28.96 47.37
C GLY A 82 25.19 27.66 46.97
N ALA A 83 24.63 26.98 45.95
CA ALA A 83 25.08 25.74 45.30
C ALA A 83 24.64 24.37 45.88
N ARG A 84 23.82 23.69 45.06
CA ARG A 84 23.84 22.25 44.69
C ARG A 84 23.56 21.12 45.72
N SER A 85 22.55 20.33 45.33
CA SER A 85 22.54 18.85 45.22
C SER A 85 22.13 17.94 46.40
N ALA A 86 21.44 16.84 46.02
CA ALA A 86 21.17 15.59 46.77
C ALA A 86 20.32 15.67 48.07
N SER A 87 19.82 14.57 48.66
CA SER A 87 18.97 13.49 48.08
C SER A 87 18.39 12.59 49.20
N LEU A 88 17.13 12.13 49.06
CA LEU A 88 16.60 10.81 49.49
C LEU A 88 16.98 10.22 50.89
N ARG A 89 16.02 10.21 51.86
CA ARG A 89 15.34 9.02 52.47
C ARG A 89 14.79 9.21 53.90
N ASP A 90 13.63 8.57 54.15
CA ASP A 90 13.11 7.78 55.30
C ASP A 90 13.46 8.22 56.76
N PHE A 91 12.59 8.20 57.80
CA PHE A 91 11.70 7.11 58.26
C PHE A 91 10.69 7.53 59.40
N GLN A 92 9.67 6.68 59.64
CA GLN A 92 8.97 6.32 60.93
C GLN A 92 7.99 7.25 61.74
N LYS A 93 6.80 6.67 61.97
CA LYS A 93 5.86 6.64 63.13
C LYS A 93 6.04 7.54 64.38
N ALA A 94 4.94 8.13 64.88
CA ALA A 94 4.44 7.94 66.28
C ALA A 94 3.00 8.47 66.58
N GLN A 95 2.38 7.82 67.56
CA GLN A 95 1.01 7.81 68.16
C GLN A 95 0.52 9.08 68.95
N LEU A 96 -0.79 9.43 68.91
CA LEU A 96 -1.85 9.35 69.99
C LEU A 96 -1.95 10.57 70.95
N PRO A 97 -3.02 10.77 71.80
CA PRO A 97 -4.08 9.86 72.29
C PRO A 97 -5.56 10.35 72.25
N VAL A 98 -6.42 9.79 73.13
CA VAL A 98 -7.91 9.66 73.08
C VAL A 98 -8.65 10.55 74.12
N PRO A 99 -10.00 10.55 74.20
CA PRO A 99 -10.71 9.77 75.25
C PRO A 99 -12.04 9.06 74.81
N GLN A 100 -12.68 8.28 75.71
CA GLN A 100 -13.73 7.28 75.39
C GLN A 100 -15.06 7.40 76.21
N GLY A 101 -16.14 6.77 75.70
CA GLY A 101 -17.27 6.20 76.48
C GLY A 101 -18.62 6.17 75.74
N ILE A 102 -19.60 5.28 76.00
CA ILE A 102 -19.70 4.06 76.86
C ILE A 102 -21.02 3.27 76.52
N VAL A 103 -21.02 1.90 76.51
CA VAL A 103 -22.18 0.94 76.75
C VAL A 103 -23.44 0.98 75.83
N LYS A 104 -24.23 -0.08 75.47
CA LYS A 104 -24.17 -1.58 75.38
C LYS A 104 -25.34 -2.12 74.49
N ALA A 105 -25.18 -3.34 73.94
CA ALA A 105 -26.08 -4.53 73.74
C ALA A 105 -27.65 -4.48 73.86
N ARG A 106 -28.50 -5.46 73.42
CA ARG A 106 -28.37 -6.92 73.06
C ARG A 106 -29.65 -7.49 72.36
N SER A 107 -29.54 -8.61 71.60
CA SER A 107 -30.47 -9.79 71.36
C SER A 107 -32.03 -9.70 71.49
N ALA A 108 -32.92 -10.49 70.85
CA ALA A 108 -32.86 -11.83 70.18
C ALA A 108 -34.01 -12.06 69.12
N THR A 109 -34.27 -13.31 68.71
CA THR A 109 -35.16 -13.77 67.60
C THR A 109 -36.44 -14.49 68.09
N GLU A 110 -37.55 -14.52 67.31
CA GLU A 110 -38.35 -15.73 66.93
C GLU A 110 -39.59 -15.44 66.01
N LEU A 111 -40.35 -16.47 65.59
CA LEU A 111 -41.41 -16.51 64.55
C LEU A 111 -42.71 -17.19 65.07
N PRO A 112 -43.93 -16.90 64.53
CA PRO A 112 -44.51 -17.74 63.45
C PRO A 112 -45.47 -17.02 62.45
N ILE A 113 -46.25 -17.81 61.68
CA ILE A 113 -46.97 -17.57 60.40
C ILE A 113 -48.51 -17.61 60.65
N PRO A 114 -49.42 -16.82 59.99
CA PRO A 114 -50.01 -17.23 58.67
C PRO A 114 -50.64 -16.19 57.69
N THR A 115 -50.51 -16.54 56.39
CA THR A 115 -51.44 -16.37 55.24
C THR A 115 -52.24 -15.08 54.96
N SER A 116 -51.99 -14.47 53.79
CA SER A 116 -52.90 -14.54 52.62
C SER A 116 -52.29 -13.87 51.36
N SER A 117 -52.90 -14.05 50.19
CA SER A 117 -52.51 -13.51 48.87
C SER A 117 -53.78 -13.14 48.07
N PRO A 118 -53.76 -12.26 47.04
CA PRO A 118 -52.87 -12.37 45.88
C PRO A 118 -52.30 -11.07 45.24
N ALA A 119 -51.29 -11.29 44.40
CA ALA A 119 -50.75 -10.53 43.25
C ALA A 119 -51.20 -9.10 42.88
N PRO A 120 -50.23 -8.27 42.45
CA PRO A 120 -50.38 -7.55 41.17
C PRO A 120 -49.19 -7.70 40.19
N VAL A 121 -49.40 -7.22 38.95
CA VAL A 121 -48.55 -7.35 37.74
C VAL A 121 -47.23 -6.56 37.82
N PRO A 122 -46.10 -7.07 37.27
CA PRO A 122 -44.84 -6.33 37.21
C PRO A 122 -44.84 -5.23 36.13
N GLN A 123 -44.42 -4.01 36.49
CA GLN A 123 -44.04 -2.96 35.53
C GLN A 123 -42.52 -2.75 35.54
N LEU A 124 -41.91 -2.64 34.34
CA LEU A 124 -40.48 -2.40 34.20
C LEU A 124 -40.13 -0.93 34.50
N GLN A 125 -39.13 -0.71 35.36
CA GLN A 125 -38.50 0.60 35.52
C GLN A 125 -37.37 0.81 34.48
N PRO A 126 -37.26 1.97 33.83
CA PRO A 126 -36.20 2.25 32.86
C PRO A 126 -34.84 2.45 33.55
N ARG A 127 -33.83 1.68 33.15
CA ARG A 127 -32.45 1.78 33.68
C ARG A 127 -31.78 3.11 33.27
N VAL A 128 -31.68 4.05 34.20
CA VAL A 128 -30.92 5.29 34.02
C VAL A 128 -29.42 4.99 33.89
N ARG A 129 -28.87 5.12 32.66
CA ARG A 129 -27.42 5.00 32.42
C ARG A 129 -26.69 6.21 33.03
N LYS A 130 -25.69 5.97 33.89
CA LYS A 130 -24.80 7.01 34.44
C LYS A 130 -24.19 7.89 33.34
N GLN A 131 -23.83 9.11 33.69
CA GLN A 131 -23.27 10.13 32.79
C GLN A 131 -21.73 10.07 32.88
N LEU A 132 -21.04 9.73 31.78
CA LEU A 132 -19.58 9.52 31.80
C LEU A 132 -18.77 10.83 31.74
N VAL A 133 -19.31 11.87 31.10
CA VAL A 133 -18.62 13.13 30.84
C VAL A 133 -19.41 14.30 31.45
N TYR A 134 -18.72 15.27 32.03
CA TYR A 134 -19.30 16.54 32.47
C TYR A 134 -19.27 17.55 31.30
N PRO A 135 -20.41 17.92 30.68
CA PRO A 135 -20.42 18.57 29.37
C PRO A 135 -19.79 19.96 29.29
N ALA A 136 -19.55 20.63 30.43
CA ALA A 136 -18.95 21.96 30.44
C ALA A 136 -17.41 21.98 30.32
N ILE A 137 -16.71 20.84 30.39
CA ILE A 137 -15.23 20.80 30.28
C ILE A 137 -14.84 20.44 28.84
N LEU A 138 -14.31 21.41 28.10
CA LEU A 138 -14.00 21.27 26.66
C LEU A 138 -13.03 20.12 26.38
N SER A 139 -11.99 19.94 27.20
CA SER A 139 -11.00 18.89 27.03
C SER A 139 -11.56 17.48 27.17
N LYS A 140 -12.61 17.28 27.99
CA LYS A 140 -13.29 15.98 28.13
C LYS A 140 -14.28 15.74 27.00
N VAL A 141 -15.03 16.77 26.60
CA VAL A 141 -15.93 16.70 25.44
C VAL A 141 -15.14 16.40 24.16
N ALA A 142 -13.96 17.00 23.97
CA ALA A 142 -13.13 16.79 22.78
C ALA A 142 -12.64 15.33 22.61
N VAL A 143 -12.32 14.65 23.71
CA VAL A 143 -11.95 13.22 23.69
C VAL A 143 -13.14 12.37 23.28
N GLU A 144 -14.29 12.56 23.92
CA GLU A 144 -15.52 11.80 23.64
C GLU A 144 -16.02 12.07 22.21
N PHE A 145 -15.92 13.31 21.73
CA PHE A 145 -16.29 13.73 20.39
C PHE A 145 -15.43 13.04 19.32
N ARG A 146 -14.10 12.98 19.51
CA ARG A 146 -13.18 12.25 18.61
C ARG A 146 -13.32 10.73 18.69
N ALA A 147 -14.03 10.19 19.68
CA ALA A 147 -14.40 8.77 19.78
C ALA A 147 -15.81 8.45 19.25
N THR A 148 -16.70 9.46 19.18
CA THR A 148 -18.12 9.29 18.78
C THR A 148 -18.37 9.62 17.31
N VAL A 149 -17.67 10.62 16.76
CA VAL A 149 -17.80 11.02 15.35
C VAL A 149 -17.19 9.94 14.46
N HIS A 150 -18.00 9.45 13.52
CA HIS A 150 -17.54 8.55 12.46
C HIS A 150 -16.91 9.38 11.34
N VAL A 151 -15.88 8.84 10.70
CA VAL A 151 -14.99 9.58 9.80
C VAL A 151 -14.73 8.71 8.56
N GLY A 152 -14.78 9.29 7.35
CA GLY A 152 -14.63 8.58 6.09
C GLY A 152 -14.36 9.49 4.90
N THR A 153 -14.48 8.96 3.68
CA THR A 153 -14.33 9.76 2.45
C THR A 153 -15.67 10.33 2.02
N ASN A 154 -15.77 11.67 1.93
CA ASN A 154 -16.99 12.37 1.52
C ASN A 154 -16.69 13.34 0.36
N THR A 155 -17.68 13.61 -0.49
CA THR A 155 -17.54 14.49 -1.66
C THR A 155 -18.23 15.84 -1.41
N ARG A 156 -17.55 16.95 -1.71
CA ARG A 156 -18.10 18.32 -1.63
C ARG A 156 -17.60 19.14 -2.82
N ASP A 157 -18.48 19.93 -3.45
CA ASP A 157 -18.15 20.79 -4.59
C ASP A 157 -17.42 20.01 -5.73
N ASN A 158 -17.84 18.76 -5.99
CA ASN A 158 -17.23 17.82 -6.95
C ASN A 158 -15.76 17.43 -6.67
N LEU A 159 -15.30 17.56 -5.42
CA LEU A 159 -13.98 17.15 -4.94
C LEU A 159 -14.11 16.17 -3.76
N GLU A 160 -13.21 15.20 -3.68
CA GLU A 160 -13.25 14.12 -2.68
C GLU A 160 -12.32 14.41 -1.50
N TYR A 161 -12.79 14.15 -0.28
CA TYR A 161 -12.08 14.45 0.96
C TYR A 161 -12.07 13.24 1.89
N ALA A 162 -10.92 12.58 1.94
CA ALA A 162 -10.63 11.53 2.92
C ALA A 162 -10.68 12.08 4.36
N ASP A 163 -10.86 11.17 5.32
CA ASP A 163 -10.84 11.43 6.76
C ASP A 163 -11.73 12.61 7.22
N SER A 164 -12.90 12.77 6.58
CA SER A 164 -13.88 13.83 6.84
C SER A 164 -15.19 13.33 7.46
N PHE A 165 -15.98 14.26 8.00
CA PHE A 165 -17.32 14.03 8.57
C PHE A 165 -18.23 15.25 8.32
N SER A 166 -19.55 15.09 8.30
CA SER A 166 -20.46 16.23 8.06
C SER A 166 -20.73 17.08 9.30
N GLY A 167 -21.05 18.36 9.09
CA GLY A 167 -21.42 19.29 10.15
C GLY A 167 -22.69 18.88 10.91
N ARG A 168 -23.59 18.13 10.26
CA ARG A 168 -24.77 17.55 10.90
C ARG A 168 -24.41 16.41 11.86
N GLU A 169 -23.59 15.45 11.42
CA GLU A 169 -23.12 14.34 12.27
C GLU A 169 -22.31 14.85 13.47
N ALA A 170 -21.54 15.93 13.28
CA ALA A 170 -20.84 16.61 14.37
C ALA A 170 -21.80 17.15 15.43
N VAL A 171 -22.89 17.83 15.02
CA VAL A 171 -23.92 18.34 15.94
C VAL A 171 -24.70 17.18 16.58
N ASP A 172 -25.00 16.11 15.85
CA ASP A 172 -25.68 14.92 16.36
C ASP A 172 -24.85 14.21 17.44
N ALA A 173 -23.53 14.05 17.21
CA ALA A 173 -22.59 13.52 18.19
C ALA A 173 -22.49 14.41 19.44
N LEU A 174 -22.41 15.74 19.28
CA LEU A 174 -22.39 16.66 20.42
C LEU A 174 -23.71 16.62 21.21
N CYS A 175 -24.87 16.60 20.56
CA CYS A 175 -26.17 16.39 21.20
C CYS A 175 -26.20 15.09 22.03
N SER A 176 -25.65 14.00 21.50
CA SER A 176 -25.53 12.71 22.19
C SER A 176 -24.64 12.79 23.45
N ILE A 177 -23.43 13.36 23.32
CA ILE A 177 -22.46 13.53 24.42
C ILE A 177 -23.02 14.41 25.54
N MET A 178 -23.70 15.50 25.17
CA MET A 178 -24.35 16.43 26.09
C MET A 178 -25.65 15.87 26.69
N ARG A 179 -26.27 14.88 26.04
CA ARG A 179 -27.65 14.40 26.27
C ARG A 179 -28.68 15.53 26.18
N THR A 180 -28.57 16.37 25.15
CA THR A 180 -29.49 17.48 24.88
C THR A 180 -30.17 17.33 23.52
N THR A 181 -31.43 17.78 23.42
CA THR A 181 -32.15 17.98 22.15
C THR A 181 -31.89 19.36 21.54
N ASP A 182 -31.28 20.30 22.28
CA ASP A 182 -30.96 21.64 21.79
C ASP A 182 -29.72 21.63 20.89
N ARG A 183 -29.96 21.64 19.58
CA ARG A 183 -28.95 21.70 18.53
C ARG A 183 -28.17 23.02 18.53
N ASN A 184 -28.77 24.14 18.98
CA ASN A 184 -28.08 25.43 19.04
C ASN A 184 -27.02 25.44 20.13
N LEU A 185 -27.33 24.86 21.30
CA LEU A 185 -26.39 24.72 22.39
C LEU A 185 -25.23 23.77 22.03
N ALA A 186 -25.51 22.68 21.31
CA ALA A 186 -24.49 21.80 20.75
C ALA A 186 -23.64 22.50 19.67
N LEU A 187 -24.25 23.29 18.79
CA LEU A 187 -23.56 24.07 17.76
C LEU A 187 -22.63 25.14 18.37
N LEU A 188 -23.05 25.80 19.45
CA LEU A 188 -22.21 26.75 20.19
C LEU A 188 -21.03 26.05 20.88
N LEU A 189 -21.23 24.85 21.44
CA LEU A 189 -20.16 24.04 22.04
C LEU A 189 -19.16 23.58 20.96
N GLY A 190 -19.66 23.08 19.82
CA GLY A 190 -18.83 22.67 18.68
C GLY A 190 -18.02 23.83 18.12
N ARG A 191 -18.61 25.03 18.00
CA ARG A 191 -17.90 26.27 17.59
C ARG A 191 -16.81 26.70 18.58
N ALA A 192 -16.91 26.34 19.86
CA ALA A 192 -15.84 26.59 20.83
C ALA A 192 -14.66 25.61 20.67
N LEU A 193 -14.91 24.37 20.25
CA LEU A 193 -13.88 23.37 19.94
C LEU A 193 -13.17 23.66 18.61
N ASP A 194 -13.93 24.04 17.59
CA ASP A 194 -13.50 24.57 16.28
C ASP A 194 -12.65 25.84 16.45
N ALA A 195 -13.08 26.81 17.27
CA ALA A 195 -12.28 28.00 17.60
C ALA A 195 -10.98 27.68 18.37
N GLN A 196 -10.89 26.53 19.04
CA GLN A 196 -9.65 26.01 19.65
C GLN A 196 -8.90 25.03 18.72
N LYS A 197 -9.22 25.06 17.42
CA LYS A 197 -8.55 24.34 16.31
C LYS A 197 -8.49 22.81 16.52
N LEU A 198 -9.48 22.21 17.19
CA LEU A 198 -9.63 20.74 17.34
C LEU A 198 -9.95 20.05 16.00
N PHE A 199 -10.84 20.68 15.24
CA PHE A 199 -11.26 20.31 13.90
C PHE A 199 -11.55 21.60 13.14
N HIS A 200 -11.60 21.53 11.81
CA HIS A 200 -11.86 22.66 10.93
C HIS A 200 -12.76 22.24 9.77
N ASP A 201 -13.42 23.18 9.11
CA ASP A 201 -13.98 22.94 7.77
C ASP A 201 -12.85 22.46 6.86
N VAL A 202 -13.11 21.45 6.05
CA VAL A 202 -12.19 20.89 5.04
C VAL A 202 -11.61 22.00 4.15
N LEU A 203 -12.39 23.05 3.91
CA LEU A 203 -12.04 24.19 3.07
C LEU A 203 -11.64 25.45 3.87
N TYR A 204 -11.66 25.38 5.20
CA TYR A 204 -11.44 26.49 6.14
C TYR A 204 -12.29 27.76 5.83
N LEU A 205 -13.44 27.64 5.16
CA LEU A 205 -14.31 28.76 4.78
C LEU A 205 -15.17 29.20 5.96
N HIS A 206 -15.65 28.23 6.74
CA HIS A 206 -16.72 28.45 7.72
C HIS A 206 -16.49 27.69 9.03
N ARG A 207 -16.70 28.36 10.16
CA ARG A 207 -16.89 27.71 11.47
C ARG A 207 -18.10 26.78 11.46
N LEU A 208 -18.17 25.83 12.39
CA LEU A 208 -19.16 24.74 12.42
C LEU A 208 -20.59 25.21 12.08
N ARG A 209 -21.25 24.49 11.17
CA ARG A 209 -22.63 24.66 10.75
C ARG A 209 -23.36 23.32 10.84
N ASP A 210 -24.62 23.38 11.28
CA ASP A 210 -25.52 22.22 11.28
C ASP A 210 -26.09 21.99 9.87
N ASN A 211 -25.28 21.37 9.00
CA ASN A 211 -25.60 21.14 7.59
C ASN A 211 -24.88 19.87 7.10
N PRO A 212 -25.56 18.89 6.47
CA PRO A 212 -24.90 17.71 5.90
C PRO A 212 -23.94 18.03 4.74
N ALA A 213 -24.11 19.16 4.04
CA ALA A 213 -23.25 19.55 2.91
C ALA A 213 -21.97 20.31 3.30
N GLU A 214 -21.77 20.60 4.59
CA GLU A 214 -20.54 21.21 5.11
C GLU A 214 -19.68 20.08 5.70
N LEU A 215 -18.47 19.86 5.15
CA LEU A 215 -17.55 18.81 5.60
C LEU A 215 -16.46 19.37 6.52
N TYR A 216 -16.10 18.58 7.53
CA TYR A 216 -15.11 18.92 8.55
C TYR A 216 -14.06 17.81 8.68
N GLN A 217 -12.84 18.19 9.08
CA GLN A 217 -11.70 17.31 9.31
C GLN A 217 -11.10 17.60 10.69
N PHE A 218 -10.63 16.56 11.39
CA PHE A 218 -9.86 16.75 12.62
C PHE A 218 -8.47 17.31 12.31
N LYS A 219 -7.95 18.21 13.17
CA LYS A 219 -6.56 18.65 13.07
C LYS A 219 -5.64 17.45 13.33
N GLU A 220 -4.81 17.10 12.34
CA GLU A 220 -3.68 16.20 12.53
C GLU A 220 -2.55 16.94 13.25
N SER A 221 -2.65 17.03 14.58
CA SER A 221 -1.48 17.29 15.42
C SER A 221 -0.44 16.18 15.18
N GLY A 222 0.83 16.56 14.96
CA GLY A 222 1.95 15.67 14.62
C GLY A 222 2.42 14.70 15.71
N VAL A 223 1.50 14.12 16.48
CA VAL A 223 1.75 13.09 17.49
C VAL A 223 0.67 11.99 17.35
N PRO A 224 1.00 10.79 16.85
CA PRO A 224 0.04 9.70 16.74
C PRO A 224 -0.41 9.18 18.11
N ARG A 225 -1.57 8.50 18.15
CA ARG A 225 -2.21 7.94 19.34
C ARG A 225 -1.21 7.18 20.23
N SER A 226 -1.00 7.65 21.46
CA SER A 226 -0.22 6.96 22.48
C SER A 226 -1.06 5.88 23.17
N THR A 227 -0.93 4.63 22.75
CA THR A 227 -1.22 3.49 23.64
C THR A 227 -0.09 3.38 24.66
N GLY A 228 -0.47 3.24 25.93
CA GLY A 228 0.44 3.34 27.07
C GLY A 228 0.36 2.08 27.94
N LEU A 229 1.46 1.33 27.97
CA LEU A 229 1.57 0.06 28.69
C LEU A 229 1.32 0.23 30.19
N ARG A 230 0.66 -0.77 30.79
CA ARG A 230 0.64 -0.97 32.24
C ARG A 230 1.82 -1.89 32.59
N GLY A 231 2.74 -1.40 33.42
CA GLY A 231 3.68 -2.24 34.18
C GLY A 231 3.10 -2.49 35.57
N GLU A 232 3.49 -3.60 36.21
CA GLU A 232 2.86 -4.07 37.44
C GLU A 232 3.24 -3.25 38.69
N GLY A 233 2.33 -3.27 39.67
CA GLY A 233 2.36 -2.49 40.89
C GLY A 233 0.93 -2.37 41.44
N ASP A 234 0.71 -2.85 42.65
CA ASP A 234 -0.62 -3.18 43.18
C ASP A 234 -1.50 -1.98 43.62
N ASP A 235 -2.71 -2.34 44.08
CA ASP A 235 -3.65 -1.57 44.92
C ASP A 235 -4.83 -0.84 44.20
N GLU A 236 -5.86 -0.50 44.98
CA GLU A 236 -7.27 -0.54 44.56
C GLU A 236 -7.85 0.68 43.79
N GLY A 237 -8.62 0.35 42.75
CA GLY A 237 -10.00 0.85 42.60
C GLY A 237 -10.26 2.36 42.41
N LYS A 238 -9.98 2.91 41.21
CA LYS A 238 -10.72 4.06 40.65
C LYS A 238 -10.76 4.07 39.11
N GLY A 239 -11.78 4.71 38.55
CA GLY A 239 -12.12 4.65 37.12
C GLY A 239 -11.16 5.41 36.20
N MET A 240 -10.93 4.83 35.02
CA MET A 240 -10.06 5.37 33.97
C MET A 240 -10.52 6.76 33.49
N SER A 241 -9.60 7.73 33.40
CA SER A 241 -9.86 9.06 32.85
C SER A 241 -8.86 9.37 31.73
N LEU A 242 -9.33 9.39 30.49
CA LEU A 242 -8.50 9.72 29.32
C LEU A 242 -8.00 11.16 29.39
N THR A 243 -6.70 11.34 29.62
CA THR A 243 -6.03 12.65 29.57
C THR A 243 -5.30 12.83 28.24
N LEU A 244 -5.69 13.85 27.48
CA LEU A 244 -4.90 14.34 26.34
C LEU A 244 -3.48 14.74 26.80
N GLY A 245 -2.52 14.62 25.88
CA GLY A 245 -1.14 15.07 26.11
C GLY A 245 -1.09 16.54 26.55
N ARG A 246 -0.20 16.85 27.49
CA ARG A 246 -0.17 18.13 28.24
C ARG A 246 0.37 19.30 27.39
N GLY A 247 -0.38 19.73 26.38
CA GLY A 247 -0.06 20.90 25.56
C GLY A 247 -1.08 21.28 24.48
N ASP A 248 -1.49 20.34 23.62
CA ASP A 248 -2.17 20.63 22.33
C ASP A 248 -3.63 20.12 22.27
N GLY A 249 -4.34 20.15 23.40
CA GLY A 249 -5.78 19.83 23.47
C GLY A 249 -6.61 21.06 23.81
N PRO A 250 -7.90 21.15 23.39
CA PRO A 250 -8.76 22.28 23.71
C PRO A 250 -8.98 22.40 25.23
N VAL A 251 -8.55 23.51 25.83
CA VAL A 251 -8.69 23.79 27.27
C VAL A 251 -9.70 24.90 27.49
N GLY A 252 -10.68 24.65 28.36
CA GLY A 252 -11.62 25.67 28.81
C GLY A 252 -12.85 25.09 29.49
N VAL A 253 -13.63 25.98 30.08
CA VAL A 253 -14.94 25.68 30.67
C VAL A 253 -16.02 26.44 29.89
N PHE A 254 -16.94 25.70 29.29
CA PHE A 254 -18.05 26.26 28.51
C PHE A 254 -19.15 26.76 29.46
N THR A 255 -19.11 28.05 29.78
CA THR A 255 -19.88 28.67 30.87
C THR A 255 -21.40 28.62 30.71
N LEU A 256 -21.94 28.42 29.51
CA LEU A 256 -23.37 28.21 29.29
C LEU A 256 -23.88 26.88 29.89
N LEU A 257 -22.99 25.92 30.14
CA LEU A 257 -23.30 24.61 30.74
C LEU A 257 -22.94 24.54 32.24
N THR A 258 -22.42 25.61 32.85
CA THR A 258 -22.12 25.62 34.29
C THR A 258 -23.28 26.13 35.14
N THR A 259 -23.35 25.64 36.37
CA THR A 259 -24.19 26.22 37.42
C THR A 259 -23.52 27.48 37.99
N CYS A 260 -24.30 28.48 38.39
CA CYS A 260 -23.76 29.58 39.17
C CYS A 260 -23.31 29.08 40.56
N TYR A 261 -22.17 29.57 41.07
CA TYR A 261 -21.71 29.26 42.42
C TYR A 261 -22.58 29.85 43.54
N SER A 262 -23.54 30.72 43.21
CA SER A 262 -24.36 31.45 44.19
C SER A 262 -25.52 30.56 44.65
N PRO A 263 -25.63 30.22 45.95
CA PRO A 263 -26.69 29.34 46.45
C PRO A 263 -28.10 29.96 46.36
N THR A 264 -28.21 31.26 46.11
CA THR A 264 -29.48 31.98 45.91
C THR A 264 -29.91 32.09 44.44
N CYS A 265 -29.23 31.40 43.51
CA CYS A 265 -29.50 31.46 42.07
C CYS A 265 -30.72 30.60 41.63
N SER A 266 -31.95 31.04 41.95
CA SER A 266 -33.19 30.46 41.42
C SER A 266 -33.46 30.88 39.95
N ARG A 267 -34.48 30.30 39.30
CA ARG A 267 -34.89 30.68 37.92
C ARG A 267 -35.66 32.00 37.85
N ASP A 268 -36.24 32.43 38.97
CA ASP A 268 -37.33 33.42 39.00
C ASP A 268 -36.96 34.68 39.79
N ARG A 269 -35.69 34.82 40.17
CA ARG A 269 -35.08 36.03 40.71
C ARG A 269 -33.72 36.26 40.05
N VAL A 270 -33.32 37.52 39.90
CA VAL A 270 -32.00 37.86 39.32
C VAL A 270 -30.91 37.45 40.31
N CYS A 271 -29.94 36.65 39.85
CA CYS A 271 -28.83 36.22 40.69
C CYS A 271 -27.96 37.42 41.11
N TYR A 272 -27.55 37.43 42.38
CA TYR A 272 -26.64 38.43 42.96
C TYR A 272 -25.28 38.47 42.26
N SER A 273 -24.75 37.32 41.81
CA SER A 273 -23.46 37.27 41.14
C SER A 273 -23.52 37.92 39.76
N VAL A 274 -22.77 39.02 39.59
CA VAL A 274 -22.73 39.84 38.37
C VAL A 274 -22.35 39.02 37.13
N ALA A 275 -21.50 38.00 37.31
CA ALA A 275 -21.00 37.08 36.28
C ALA A 275 -21.81 35.78 36.12
N CYS A 276 -22.99 35.65 36.73
CA CYS A 276 -23.84 34.47 36.57
C CYS A 276 -24.32 34.32 35.10
N PRO A 277 -24.13 33.16 34.44
CA PRO A 277 -24.52 32.98 33.03
C PRO A 277 -26.04 33.08 32.81
N ARG A 278 -26.85 32.77 33.83
CA ARG A 278 -28.32 32.92 33.79
C ARG A 278 -28.81 34.34 34.03
N ARG A 279 -27.92 35.29 34.38
CA ARG A 279 -28.31 36.64 34.82
C ARG A 279 -28.94 37.47 33.71
N LEU A 280 -28.57 37.24 32.45
CA LEU A 280 -29.19 37.92 31.30
C LEU A 280 -30.64 37.43 31.08
N GLU A 281 -30.85 36.11 31.09
CA GLU A 281 -32.17 35.48 31.01
C GLU A 281 -33.08 35.92 32.17
N GLN A 282 -32.58 35.85 33.41
CA GLN A 282 -33.29 36.33 34.61
C GLN A 282 -33.64 37.83 34.52
N ALA A 283 -32.70 38.67 34.05
CA ALA A 283 -32.94 40.11 33.92
C ALA A 283 -33.96 40.45 32.82
N ILE A 284 -33.99 39.69 31.72
CA ILE A 284 -35.04 39.79 30.69
C ILE A 284 -36.40 39.37 31.28
N LYS A 285 -36.46 38.22 31.97
CA LYS A 285 -37.69 37.69 32.58
C LYS A 285 -38.28 38.64 33.64
N VAL A 286 -37.43 39.26 34.47
CA VAL A 286 -37.84 40.24 35.49
C VAL A 286 -38.17 41.62 34.88
N ARG A 287 -37.57 42.01 33.75
CA ARG A 287 -37.99 43.20 33.00
C ARG A 287 -39.34 43.02 32.31
N LEU A 288 -39.62 41.86 31.71
CA LEU A 288 -40.90 41.58 31.06
C LEU A 288 -42.09 41.77 32.02
N HIS A 289 -41.94 41.40 33.29
CA HIS A 289 -42.96 41.63 34.34
C HIS A 289 -43.13 43.12 34.76
N ARG A 290 -42.39 44.06 34.15
CA ARG A 290 -42.50 45.52 34.35
C ARG A 290 -42.77 46.31 33.06
N PHE A 291 -42.89 45.66 31.90
CA PHE A 291 -42.93 46.33 30.59
C PHE A 291 -44.33 46.47 29.96
N TRP A 292 -45.41 46.11 30.67
CA TRP A 292 -46.79 46.43 30.27
C TRP A 292 -47.22 47.84 30.74
N SER A 293 -46.41 48.87 30.43
CA SER A 293 -46.73 50.30 30.63
C SER A 293 -45.75 51.20 29.88
N GLY A 294 -46.23 51.95 28.87
CA GLY A 294 -45.53 53.09 28.26
C GLY A 294 -44.63 52.79 27.05
N PRO A 295 -44.85 53.44 25.88
CA PRO A 295 -43.95 53.41 24.73
C PRO A 295 -43.01 54.63 24.68
N THR A 296 -41.76 54.46 24.19
CA THR A 296 -40.97 55.55 23.59
C THR A 296 -39.77 55.03 22.78
N TYR A 297 -39.15 55.91 21.99
CA TYR A 297 -38.21 55.60 20.90
C TYR A 297 -36.71 55.72 21.28
N SER A 298 -35.87 55.08 20.45
CA SER A 298 -34.49 55.49 20.09
C SER A 298 -33.41 55.67 21.18
N VAL A 299 -32.43 54.74 21.19
CA VAL A 299 -31.00 55.09 21.25
C VAL A 299 -30.21 54.27 20.21
N ARG A 300 -29.18 54.87 19.62
CA ARG A 300 -28.38 54.41 18.47
C ARG A 300 -27.75 53.01 18.58
N CYS A 301 -27.64 52.34 17.44
CA CYS A 301 -26.67 51.26 17.21
C CYS A 301 -25.23 51.79 17.19
N PHE A 302 -24.30 51.11 17.86
CA PHE A 302 -22.84 51.27 17.64
C PHE A 302 -22.03 49.97 17.85
N PHE A 303 -22.69 48.81 17.74
CA PHE A 303 -22.14 47.48 18.05
C PHE A 303 -22.18 46.49 16.85
N LEU A 304 -22.35 47.00 15.62
CA LEU A 304 -22.85 46.23 14.48
C LEU A 304 -21.79 45.80 13.44
N PHE A 305 -20.55 45.55 13.89
CA PHE A 305 -19.45 45.04 13.04
C PHE A 305 -18.99 43.61 13.39
N ALA A 306 -19.70 42.89 14.25
CA ALA A 306 -19.26 41.59 14.81
C ALA A 306 -20.22 40.40 14.55
N LEU A 307 -21.12 40.48 13.55
CA LEU A 307 -22.05 39.40 13.19
C LEU A 307 -22.14 39.20 11.66
N PRO A 308 -21.67 38.08 11.09
CA PRO A 308 -21.60 37.89 9.62
C PRO A 308 -22.92 37.76 8.85
N ASN A 309 -24.08 37.82 9.51
CA ASN A 309 -25.36 37.35 8.94
C ASN A 309 -26.46 38.43 8.78
N ILE A 310 -26.14 39.73 8.91
CA ILE A 310 -27.11 40.82 8.64
C ILE A 310 -26.51 41.92 7.74
N CYS A 311 -25.88 41.51 6.65
CA CYS A 311 -26.05 42.25 5.40
C CYS A 311 -27.21 41.57 4.66
N LYS A 312 -28.19 42.34 4.16
CA LYS A 312 -29.08 41.78 3.12
C LYS A 312 -28.19 41.40 1.94
N PRO A 313 -28.34 40.21 1.32
CA PRO A 313 -27.63 39.93 0.09
C PRO A 313 -27.98 41.02 -0.93
N ARG A 314 -26.96 41.57 -1.60
CA ARG A 314 -27.19 42.40 -2.79
C ARG A 314 -27.76 41.48 -3.85
N THR A 315 -29.06 41.59 -4.09
CA THR A 315 -29.71 40.92 -5.20
C THR A 315 -29.56 41.76 -6.47
N TRP A 316 -29.65 41.12 -7.64
CA TRP A 316 -29.76 41.82 -8.93
C TRP A 316 -30.92 42.83 -8.87
N THR A 317 -32.04 42.38 -8.31
CA THR A 317 -33.24 43.18 -8.00
C THR A 317 -32.97 44.48 -7.22
N SER A 318 -31.96 44.48 -6.34
CA SER A 318 -31.59 45.64 -5.50
C SER A 318 -30.58 46.61 -6.16
N THR A 319 -30.13 46.31 -7.38
CA THR A 319 -29.04 47.02 -8.07
C THR A 319 -29.52 47.84 -9.27
N ILE A 320 -30.82 47.78 -9.61
CA ILE A 320 -31.39 48.30 -10.87
C ILE A 320 -32.51 49.32 -10.58
N PRO A 321 -32.71 50.35 -11.45
CA PRO A 321 -33.83 51.28 -11.35
C PRO A 321 -35.19 50.56 -11.29
N ALA A 322 -36.06 51.04 -10.40
CA ALA A 322 -37.35 50.41 -10.11
C ALA A 322 -38.27 50.30 -11.35
N ASP A 323 -38.08 51.19 -12.33
CA ASP A 323 -38.89 51.29 -13.56
C ASP A 323 -38.71 50.09 -14.50
N ILE A 324 -37.56 49.39 -14.43
CA ILE A 324 -37.23 48.24 -15.29
C ILE A 324 -37.79 46.94 -14.71
N LEU A 325 -37.82 46.80 -13.39
CA LEU A 325 -38.22 45.56 -12.72
C LEU A 325 -39.63 45.04 -13.13
N PRO A 326 -40.69 45.86 -13.28
CA PRO A 326 -42.00 45.36 -13.69
C PRO A 326 -42.10 44.99 -15.18
N THR A 327 -41.09 45.30 -16.01
CA THR A 327 -41.11 44.97 -17.45
C THR A 327 -40.41 43.66 -17.78
N VAL A 328 -39.82 42.96 -16.79
CA VAL A 328 -39.01 41.75 -16.99
C VAL A 328 -39.79 40.51 -16.53
N PRO A 329 -39.93 39.44 -17.35
CA PRO A 329 -40.66 38.25 -16.96
C PRO A 329 -39.98 37.50 -15.81
N ALA A 330 -40.79 36.87 -14.95
CA ALA A 330 -40.34 36.33 -13.67
C ALA A 330 -39.22 35.28 -13.76
N ASP A 331 -39.11 34.53 -14.87
CA ASP A 331 -38.00 33.58 -15.08
C ASP A 331 -36.72 34.25 -15.56
N GLU A 332 -36.80 35.33 -16.33
CA GLU A 332 -35.63 36.14 -16.67
C GLU A 332 -35.07 36.87 -15.44
N VAL A 333 -35.93 37.34 -14.52
CA VAL A 333 -35.47 37.84 -13.21
C VAL A 333 -34.66 36.78 -12.46
N LYS A 334 -35.10 35.51 -12.47
CA LYS A 334 -34.34 34.40 -11.84
C LYS A 334 -33.03 34.10 -12.59
N ARG A 335 -33.00 34.21 -13.92
CA ARG A 335 -31.80 34.02 -14.76
C ARG A 335 -30.77 35.12 -14.48
N GLN A 336 -31.20 36.37 -14.47
CA GLN A 336 -30.35 37.52 -14.18
C GLN A 336 -29.82 37.51 -12.73
N GLU A 337 -30.62 37.08 -11.75
CA GLU A 337 -30.16 36.87 -10.37
C GLU A 337 -29.06 35.78 -10.30
N ALA A 338 -29.16 34.71 -11.09
CA ALA A 338 -28.12 33.68 -11.18
C ALA A 338 -26.84 34.16 -11.90
N ILE A 339 -26.98 34.98 -12.95
CA ILE A 339 -25.85 35.66 -13.62
C ILE A 339 -25.18 36.62 -12.63
N PHE A 340 -25.95 37.41 -11.87
CA PHE A 340 -25.45 38.32 -10.86
C PHE A 340 -24.71 37.59 -9.74
N GLU A 341 -25.23 36.45 -9.24
CA GLU A 341 -24.49 35.64 -8.29
C GLU A 341 -23.16 35.15 -8.89
N LEU A 342 -23.14 34.64 -10.13
CA LEU A 342 -21.89 34.21 -10.78
C LEU A 342 -20.86 35.35 -10.85
N VAL A 343 -21.26 36.55 -11.27
CA VAL A 343 -20.35 37.72 -11.34
C VAL A 343 -19.89 38.14 -9.93
N LEU A 344 -20.77 38.14 -8.94
CA LEU A 344 -20.43 38.44 -7.56
C LEU A 344 -19.44 37.42 -6.98
N ARG A 345 -19.65 36.10 -7.18
CA ARG A 345 -18.73 35.04 -6.72
C ARG A 345 -17.37 35.10 -7.42
N ILE A 346 -17.34 35.46 -8.71
CA ILE A 346 -16.07 35.68 -9.43
C ILE A 346 -15.35 36.92 -8.90
N LYS A 347 -16.06 38.00 -8.53
CA LYS A 347 -15.45 39.14 -7.86
C LYS A 347 -14.94 38.78 -6.45
N GLU A 348 -15.76 38.15 -5.60
CA GLU A 348 -15.36 37.70 -4.25
C GLU A 348 -14.09 36.84 -4.30
N PHE A 349 -13.97 35.96 -5.31
CA PHE A 349 -12.78 35.16 -5.54
C PHE A 349 -11.54 35.98 -5.97
N VAL A 350 -11.70 37.00 -6.83
CA VAL A 350 -10.59 37.91 -7.19
C VAL A 350 -10.13 38.73 -5.99
N ASP A 351 -11.08 39.25 -5.21
CA ASP A 351 -10.80 40.04 -3.99
C ASP A 351 -10.07 39.17 -2.96
N ASP A 352 -10.49 37.91 -2.76
CA ASP A 352 -9.80 36.93 -1.91
C ASP A 352 -8.35 36.67 -2.36
N LEU A 353 -8.09 36.62 -3.66
CA LEU A 353 -6.74 36.45 -4.21
C LEU A 353 -5.90 37.73 -4.15
N GLU A 354 -6.52 38.91 -4.16
CA GLU A 354 -5.82 40.18 -3.93
C GLU A 354 -5.26 40.26 -2.50
N VAL A 355 -6.00 39.77 -1.50
CA VAL A 355 -5.50 39.63 -0.10
C VAL A 355 -4.26 38.72 -0.04
N VAL A 356 -4.22 37.64 -0.82
CA VAL A 356 -3.03 36.75 -0.91
C VAL A 356 -1.80 37.49 -1.42
N GLN A 357 -1.96 38.34 -2.44
CA GLN A 357 -0.87 39.16 -2.97
C GLN A 357 -0.45 40.27 -2.00
N ALA A 358 -1.42 41.08 -1.54
CA ALA A 358 -1.20 42.33 -0.82
C ALA A 358 -0.78 42.14 0.65
N VAL A 359 -1.31 41.13 1.34
CA VAL A 359 -0.96 40.83 2.74
C VAL A 359 0.18 39.82 2.80
N TYR A 360 -0.05 38.59 2.31
CA TYR A 360 0.84 37.47 2.59
C TYR A 360 2.11 37.48 1.72
N ILE A 361 2.00 37.48 0.39
CA ILE A 361 3.16 37.44 -0.52
C ILE A 361 4.01 38.71 -0.35
N SER A 362 3.37 39.88 -0.31
CA SER A 362 4.02 41.16 -0.02
C SER A 362 4.70 41.17 1.34
N GLY A 363 4.05 40.67 2.40
CA GLY A 363 4.60 40.60 3.75
C GLY A 363 5.81 39.67 3.89
N ILE A 364 5.86 38.56 3.14
CA ILE A 364 7.03 37.68 3.07
C ILE A 364 8.16 38.37 2.31
N ARG A 365 7.90 38.93 1.12
CA ARG A 365 8.89 39.63 0.30
C ARG A 365 9.50 40.84 1.03
N SER A 366 8.66 41.65 1.69
CA SER A 366 9.08 42.79 2.51
C SER A 366 9.75 42.38 3.83
N GLY A 367 9.78 41.10 4.19
CA GLY A 367 10.44 40.58 5.39
C GLY A 367 9.66 40.72 6.70
N ARG A 368 8.41 41.22 6.68
CA ARG A 368 7.53 41.27 7.87
C ARG A 368 7.32 39.87 8.47
N ALA A 369 7.27 38.85 7.60
CA ALA A 369 7.16 37.44 7.95
C ALA A 369 8.40 36.82 8.62
N LYS A 370 9.47 37.58 8.90
CA LYS A 370 10.73 37.13 9.53
C LYS A 370 11.45 35.98 8.80
N VAL A 371 11.13 35.76 7.53
CA VAL A 371 11.82 34.80 6.64
C VAL A 371 13.15 35.40 6.16
N GLY A 372 14.23 34.62 6.29
CA GLY A 372 15.59 34.99 5.86
C GLY A 372 15.65 35.32 4.37
N GLN A 373 16.36 36.40 4.02
CA GLN A 373 16.28 37.06 2.70
C GLN A 373 16.44 36.09 1.51
N SER A 374 17.47 35.24 1.53
CA SER A 374 17.76 34.27 0.45
C SER A 374 16.69 33.20 0.25
N LYS A 375 15.77 33.01 1.21
CA LYS A 375 14.69 32.00 1.14
C LYS A 375 13.33 32.57 0.76
N ARG A 376 13.13 33.90 0.74
CA ARG A 376 11.81 34.51 0.56
C ARG A 376 11.13 34.07 -0.74
N GLU A 377 11.83 34.14 -1.87
CA GLU A 377 11.31 33.70 -3.17
C GLU A 377 11.25 32.16 -3.34
N GLN A 378 11.92 31.39 -2.46
CA GLN A 378 11.70 29.94 -2.38
C GLN A 378 10.36 29.66 -1.68
N VAL A 379 10.20 30.16 -0.45
CA VAL A 379 8.97 30.01 0.37
C VAL A 379 7.73 30.55 -0.36
N ILE A 380 7.85 31.66 -1.10
CA ILE A 380 6.75 32.20 -1.92
C ILE A 380 6.35 31.21 -3.03
N ARG A 381 7.30 30.61 -3.75
CA ARG A 381 6.99 29.64 -4.82
C ARG A 381 6.45 28.32 -4.28
N GLU A 382 6.97 27.84 -3.14
CA GLU A 382 6.55 26.59 -2.53
C GLU A 382 5.15 26.67 -1.90
N ILE A 383 4.81 27.77 -1.21
CA ILE A 383 3.51 27.92 -0.52
C ILE A 383 2.40 28.46 -1.44
N PHE A 384 2.72 29.36 -2.38
CA PHE A 384 1.71 30.06 -3.19
C PHE A 384 1.67 29.63 -4.66
N LEU A 385 2.59 28.76 -5.09
CA LEU A 385 2.59 28.13 -6.42
C LEU A 385 2.45 29.19 -7.54
N ASN A 386 1.55 28.95 -8.50
CA ASN A 386 1.25 29.83 -9.63
C ASN A 386 0.07 30.80 -9.35
N VAL A 387 -0.33 31.04 -8.09
CA VAL A 387 -1.57 31.80 -7.76
C VAL A 387 -1.62 33.20 -8.38
N GLY A 388 -0.48 33.82 -8.66
CA GLY A 388 -0.40 35.10 -9.39
C GLY A 388 -0.95 35.03 -10.82
N MET A 389 -0.75 33.91 -11.52
CA MET A 389 -1.30 33.69 -12.87
C MET A 389 -2.83 33.54 -12.83
N ILE A 390 -3.33 32.84 -11.80
CA ILE A 390 -4.78 32.70 -11.55
C ILE A 390 -5.40 34.07 -11.23
N TYR A 391 -4.77 34.85 -10.35
CA TYR A 391 -5.21 36.21 -10.02
C TYR A 391 -5.27 37.12 -11.25
N GLN A 392 -4.22 37.17 -12.08
CA GLN A 392 -4.20 37.97 -13.30
C GLN A 392 -5.30 37.56 -14.30
N THR A 393 -5.47 36.25 -14.49
CA THR A 393 -6.52 35.65 -15.32
C THR A 393 -7.91 36.05 -14.84
N TYR A 394 -8.23 35.81 -13.58
CA TYR A 394 -9.57 36.05 -13.06
C TYR A 394 -9.85 37.54 -12.86
N SER A 395 -8.83 38.37 -12.62
CA SER A 395 -8.95 39.83 -12.68
C SER A 395 -9.28 40.33 -14.09
N ARG A 396 -8.87 39.63 -15.15
CA ARG A 396 -9.28 39.91 -16.55
C ARG A 396 -10.71 39.45 -16.81
N LEU A 397 -11.09 38.26 -16.34
CA LEU A 397 -12.47 37.74 -16.46
C LEU A 397 -13.50 38.60 -15.71
N SER A 398 -13.25 38.88 -14.43
CA SER A 398 -14.08 39.73 -13.57
C SER A 398 -14.33 41.10 -14.18
N ARG A 399 -13.29 41.77 -14.72
CA ARG A 399 -13.45 43.04 -15.44
C ARG A 399 -14.31 42.94 -16.70
N ARG A 400 -14.21 41.85 -17.48
CA ARG A 400 -15.08 41.64 -18.66
C ARG A 400 -16.54 41.43 -18.27
N LEU A 401 -16.80 40.66 -17.21
CA LEU A 401 -18.14 40.41 -16.69
C LEU A 401 -18.78 41.69 -16.11
N LEU A 402 -18.03 42.44 -15.30
CA LEU A 402 -18.48 43.72 -14.74
C LEU A 402 -18.68 44.80 -15.82
N ALA A 403 -17.89 44.78 -16.90
CA ALA A 403 -18.12 45.64 -18.06
C ALA A 403 -19.45 45.29 -18.76
N ARG A 404 -19.68 44.01 -19.11
CA ARG A 404 -20.93 43.52 -19.71
C ARG A 404 -22.16 43.86 -18.86
N GLN A 405 -22.05 43.75 -17.54
CA GLN A 405 -23.11 44.11 -16.59
C GLN A 405 -23.35 45.63 -16.48
N LYS A 406 -22.35 46.46 -16.80
CA LYS A 406 -22.48 47.93 -16.87
C LYS A 406 -22.98 48.41 -18.23
N GLU A 407 -22.70 47.67 -19.31
CA GLU A 407 -23.15 47.95 -20.67
C GLU A 407 -24.68 47.87 -20.82
N ARG A 408 -25.32 46.89 -20.17
CA ARG A 408 -26.79 46.70 -20.20
C ARG A 408 -27.32 46.24 -18.82
N PRO A 409 -28.45 46.77 -18.31
CA PRO A 409 -29.07 46.29 -17.07
C PRO A 409 -29.55 44.82 -17.14
N LEU A 410 -29.87 44.35 -18.34
CA LEU A 410 -30.17 42.95 -18.66
C LEU A 410 -28.99 42.37 -19.43
N VAL A 411 -28.39 41.29 -18.91
CA VAL A 411 -27.29 40.58 -19.58
C VAL A 411 -27.87 39.58 -20.57
N ASP A 412 -27.88 39.92 -21.86
CA ASP A 412 -28.44 39.04 -22.90
C ASP A 412 -27.65 37.73 -23.00
N ARG A 413 -26.32 37.81 -23.07
CA ARG A 413 -25.41 36.65 -23.20
C ARG A 413 -24.22 36.75 -22.26
N VAL A 414 -23.81 35.60 -21.73
CA VAL A 414 -22.67 35.43 -20.81
C VAL A 414 -21.78 34.24 -21.18
N GLY A 415 -22.28 33.29 -21.99
CA GLY A 415 -21.53 32.14 -22.49
C GLY A 415 -20.27 32.55 -23.26
N ASP A 416 -20.34 33.62 -24.05
CA ASP A 416 -19.20 34.14 -24.81
C ASP A 416 -18.04 34.58 -23.90
N VAL A 417 -18.34 35.22 -22.76
CA VAL A 417 -17.31 35.70 -21.83
C VAL A 417 -16.64 34.54 -21.09
N LEU A 418 -17.43 33.52 -20.71
CA LEU A 418 -16.96 32.35 -19.99
C LEU A 418 -16.19 31.37 -20.90
N GLN A 419 -16.67 31.12 -22.12
CA GLN A 419 -16.01 30.26 -23.10
C GLN A 419 -14.60 30.77 -23.46
N ASN A 420 -14.43 32.09 -23.55
CA ASN A 420 -13.13 32.73 -23.73
C ASN A 420 -12.14 32.52 -22.55
N ALA A 421 -12.61 32.12 -21.36
CA ALA A 421 -11.77 31.88 -20.18
C ALA A 421 -11.40 30.40 -19.99
N VAL A 422 -12.07 29.47 -20.67
CA VAL A 422 -11.80 28.01 -20.57
C VAL A 422 -10.32 27.64 -20.79
N PRO A 423 -9.59 28.20 -21.78
CA PRO A 423 -8.17 27.88 -21.98
C PRO A 423 -7.25 28.30 -20.82
N ASP A 424 -7.66 29.26 -20.00
CA ASP A 424 -6.90 29.69 -18.82
C ASP A 424 -7.17 28.83 -17.57
N LEU A 425 -8.15 27.92 -17.59
CA LEU A 425 -8.42 26.98 -16.49
C LEU A 425 -7.25 26.01 -16.24
N LYS A 426 -6.37 25.81 -17.23
CA LYS A 426 -5.13 25.01 -17.12
C LYS A 426 -4.27 25.40 -15.90
N HIS A 427 -4.27 26.67 -15.50
CA HIS A 427 -3.49 27.15 -14.34
C HIS A 427 -4.02 26.56 -13.02
N PHE A 428 -5.32 26.22 -12.94
CA PHE A 428 -5.90 25.54 -11.78
C PHE A 428 -5.49 24.07 -11.69
N VAL A 429 -5.15 23.43 -12.83
CA VAL A 429 -4.60 22.06 -12.84
C VAL A 429 -3.21 22.05 -12.21
N GLU A 430 -2.36 23.01 -12.60
CA GLU A 430 -1.02 23.21 -12.02
C GLU A 430 -1.08 23.59 -10.54
N TYR A 431 -2.03 24.43 -10.12
CA TYR A 431 -2.25 24.76 -8.70
C TYR A 431 -2.75 23.55 -7.89
N GLY A 432 -3.85 22.93 -8.34
CA GLY A 432 -4.54 21.86 -7.61
C GLY A 432 -3.68 20.60 -7.45
N SER A 433 -2.94 20.21 -8.49
CA SER A 433 -2.00 19.08 -8.41
C SER A 433 -0.88 19.29 -7.39
N ASN A 434 -0.48 20.53 -7.11
CA ASN A 434 0.61 20.85 -6.19
C ASN A 434 0.14 21.36 -4.82
N GLN A 435 -1.17 21.47 -4.58
CA GLN A 435 -1.73 22.05 -3.34
C GLN A 435 -1.32 21.25 -2.08
N HIS A 436 -1.10 19.94 -2.20
CA HIS A 436 -0.63 19.09 -1.10
C HIS A 436 0.83 19.41 -0.71
N TYR A 437 1.71 19.65 -1.70
CA TYR A 437 3.08 20.11 -1.44
C TYR A 437 3.08 21.51 -0.81
N ALA A 438 2.24 22.43 -1.29
CA ALA A 438 2.11 23.77 -0.73
C ALA A 438 1.62 23.78 0.74
N LYS A 439 0.61 22.95 1.06
CA LYS A 439 0.15 22.74 2.44
C LYS A 439 1.29 22.20 3.32
N ASN A 440 2.06 21.23 2.82
CA ASN A 440 3.18 20.66 3.57
C ASN A 440 4.33 21.65 3.77
N ALA A 441 4.70 22.44 2.76
CA ALA A 441 5.72 23.48 2.87
C ALA A 441 5.34 24.57 3.88
N LEU A 442 4.05 24.95 3.92
CA LEU A 442 3.50 25.85 4.94
C LEU A 442 3.68 25.29 6.35
N GLU A 443 3.24 24.06 6.61
CA GLU A 443 3.37 23.47 7.96
C GLU A 443 4.84 23.29 8.38
N VAL A 444 5.72 22.88 7.45
CA VAL A 444 7.17 22.75 7.73
C VAL A 444 7.83 24.08 8.11
N GLU A 445 7.52 25.20 7.42
CA GLU A 445 8.07 26.51 7.81
C GLU A 445 7.39 27.05 9.10
N ARG A 446 6.13 26.72 9.38
CA ARG A 446 5.46 27.04 10.66
C ARG A 446 6.12 26.33 11.85
N GLU A 447 6.42 25.05 11.73
CA GLU A 447 7.15 24.27 12.75
C GLU A 447 8.59 24.76 12.92
N ARG A 448 9.26 25.09 11.81
CA ARG A 448 10.66 25.54 11.79
C ARG A 448 10.85 26.96 12.34
N ASN A 449 9.89 27.84 12.15
CA ASN A 449 10.05 29.28 12.31
C ASN A 449 8.91 29.89 13.14
N THR A 450 9.09 29.90 14.47
CA THR A 450 8.15 30.51 15.41
C THR A 450 7.91 32.00 15.15
N GLY A 451 8.85 32.70 14.50
CA GLY A 451 8.69 34.09 14.06
C GLY A 451 7.72 34.25 12.89
N PHE A 452 7.67 33.26 12.00
CA PHE A 452 6.72 33.17 10.88
C PHE A 452 5.32 32.80 11.39
N GLU A 453 5.20 31.82 12.27
CA GLU A 453 3.91 31.45 12.90
C GLU A 453 3.29 32.62 13.66
N ALA A 454 4.08 33.35 14.47
CA ALA A 454 3.59 34.54 15.18
C ALA A 454 3.12 35.66 14.22
N TRP A 455 3.73 35.80 13.05
CA TRP A 455 3.29 36.75 12.03
C TRP A 455 2.02 36.29 11.29
N LEU A 456 1.87 34.99 11.03
CA LEU A 456 0.63 34.44 10.49
C LEU A 456 -0.55 34.64 11.44
N GLN A 457 -0.34 34.43 12.75
CA GLN A 457 -1.34 34.71 13.79
C GLN A 457 -1.66 36.21 13.87
N GLU A 458 -0.66 37.10 13.79
CA GLU A 458 -0.90 38.55 13.71
C GLU A 458 -1.74 38.93 12.48
N CYS A 459 -1.52 38.29 11.33
CA CYS A 459 -2.35 38.47 10.13
C CYS A 459 -3.75 37.85 10.25
N GLU A 460 -3.94 36.78 11.04
CA GLU A 460 -5.26 36.18 11.32
C GLU A 460 -6.09 37.11 12.23
N ASP A 461 -5.47 37.70 13.26
CA ASP A 461 -6.16 38.49 14.30
C ASP A 461 -6.28 40.00 14.02
N ARG A 462 -5.35 40.61 13.28
CA ARG A 462 -5.26 42.10 13.16
C ARG A 462 -5.60 42.68 11.79
N GLU A 463 -5.40 41.93 10.71
CA GLU A 463 -5.65 42.44 9.35
C GLU A 463 -7.14 42.29 9.00
N PRO A 464 -7.91 43.39 8.85
CA PRO A 464 -9.36 43.30 8.61
C PRO A 464 -9.70 42.64 7.27
N LEU A 465 -8.77 42.69 6.31
CA LEU A 465 -8.85 42.01 5.01
C LEU A 465 -8.85 40.48 5.14
N CYS A 466 -8.21 39.94 6.18
CA CYS A 466 -8.19 38.50 6.43
C CYS A 466 -9.52 37.97 6.99
N ARG A 467 -10.38 38.85 7.53
CA ARG A 467 -11.72 38.53 8.09
C ARG A 467 -11.70 37.43 9.16
N ASN A 468 -10.61 37.34 9.93
CA ASN A 468 -10.36 36.29 10.93
C ASN A 468 -10.37 34.86 10.34
N LEU A 469 -9.87 34.70 9.11
CA LEU A 469 -9.66 33.42 8.43
C LEU A 469 -8.16 33.09 8.38
N PRO A 470 -7.74 31.83 8.60
CA PRO A 470 -6.35 31.42 8.46
C PRO A 470 -5.91 31.43 6.98
N ILE A 471 -4.61 31.57 6.73
CA ILE A 471 -4.01 31.53 5.38
C ILE A 471 -4.45 30.30 4.55
N GLN A 472 -4.66 29.16 5.23
CA GLN A 472 -5.17 27.91 4.63
C GLN A 472 -6.53 28.09 3.93
N SER A 473 -7.40 28.98 4.43
CA SER A 473 -8.70 29.34 3.81
C SER A 473 -8.54 30.05 2.48
N PHE A 474 -7.48 30.84 2.33
CA PHE A 474 -7.18 31.55 1.08
C PHE A 474 -6.48 30.63 0.07
N LEU A 475 -5.57 29.78 0.54
CA LEU A 475 -4.91 28.76 -0.30
C LEU A 475 -5.90 27.70 -0.83
N ALA A 476 -7.04 27.50 -0.18
CA ALA A 476 -8.13 26.63 -0.66
C ALA A 476 -9.08 27.29 -1.69
N ARG A 477 -8.99 28.60 -1.93
CA ARG A 477 -9.93 29.30 -2.84
C ARG A 477 -9.87 28.84 -4.30
N PRO A 478 -8.69 28.59 -4.92
CA PRO A 478 -8.66 28.24 -6.35
C PRO A 478 -9.37 26.91 -6.66
N THR A 479 -9.07 25.85 -5.92
CA THR A 479 -9.69 24.53 -6.14
C THR A 479 -11.18 24.52 -5.80
N THR A 480 -11.60 25.20 -4.72
CA THR A 480 -13.02 25.31 -4.37
C THR A 480 -13.83 26.18 -5.34
N HIS A 481 -13.22 27.23 -5.90
CA HIS A 481 -13.85 28.03 -6.94
C HIS A 481 -14.08 27.20 -8.22
N LEU A 482 -13.08 26.41 -8.64
CA LEU A 482 -13.21 25.52 -9.79
C LEU A 482 -14.32 24.48 -9.59
N GLY A 483 -14.42 23.87 -8.40
CA GLY A 483 -15.45 22.88 -8.07
C GLY A 483 -16.89 23.40 -8.09
N ARG A 484 -17.07 24.70 -7.78
CA ARG A 484 -18.37 25.39 -7.75
C ARG A 484 -18.78 26.02 -9.07
N LEU A 485 -17.84 26.31 -9.96
CA LEU A 485 -18.12 26.95 -11.25
C LEU A 485 -19.15 26.18 -12.11
N PRO A 486 -19.17 24.83 -12.18
CA PRO A 486 -20.23 24.08 -12.84
C PRO A 486 -21.61 24.36 -12.24
N LEU A 487 -21.72 24.35 -10.90
CA LEU A 487 -22.99 24.52 -10.19
C LEU A 487 -23.61 25.91 -10.44
N LEU A 488 -22.77 26.96 -10.48
CA LEU A 488 -23.21 28.32 -10.79
C LEU A 488 -23.68 28.46 -12.25
N ILE A 489 -23.01 27.78 -13.20
CA ILE A 489 -23.40 27.81 -14.61
C ILE A 489 -24.64 26.94 -14.87
N GLU A 490 -24.76 25.78 -14.24
CA GLU A 490 -25.95 24.92 -14.27
C GLU A 490 -27.18 25.65 -13.70
N ALA A 491 -26.99 26.50 -12.69
CA ALA A 491 -28.04 27.37 -12.16
C ALA A 491 -28.50 28.46 -13.14
N ILE A 492 -27.67 28.87 -14.12
CA ILE A 492 -28.06 29.77 -15.22
C ILE A 492 -28.72 28.96 -16.36
N LEU A 493 -28.14 27.81 -16.72
CA LEU A 493 -28.68 26.90 -17.74
C LEU A 493 -30.12 26.47 -17.42
N LYS A 494 -30.41 26.08 -16.17
CA LYS A 494 -31.75 25.69 -15.71
C LYS A 494 -32.80 26.81 -15.80
N ARG A 495 -32.39 28.05 -16.09
CA ARG A 495 -33.24 29.25 -16.17
C ARG A 495 -33.14 29.94 -17.54
N THR A 496 -32.51 29.29 -18.52
CA THR A 496 -32.33 29.78 -19.88
C THR A 496 -33.16 28.89 -20.81
N SER A 497 -33.88 29.47 -21.78
CA SER A 497 -34.65 28.68 -22.77
C SER A 497 -33.74 27.89 -23.70
N ASP A 498 -34.14 26.69 -24.10
CA ASP A 498 -33.29 25.79 -24.92
C ASP A 498 -32.92 26.39 -26.30
N ASP A 499 -33.73 27.28 -26.86
CA ASP A 499 -33.44 28.00 -28.11
C ASP A 499 -32.36 29.10 -27.98
N HIS A 500 -31.93 29.44 -26.76
CA HIS A 500 -31.05 30.58 -26.51
C HIS A 500 -29.56 30.22 -26.74
N PRO A 501 -28.77 31.05 -27.45
CA PRO A 501 -27.38 30.72 -27.80
C PRO A 501 -26.42 30.50 -26.63
N ASP A 502 -26.71 31.03 -25.42
CA ASP A 502 -25.93 30.68 -24.22
C ASP A 502 -25.98 29.18 -23.91
N VAL A 503 -27.06 28.45 -24.25
CA VAL A 503 -27.23 27.04 -23.83
C VAL A 503 -26.12 26.15 -24.37
N VAL A 504 -25.76 26.31 -25.65
CA VAL A 504 -24.66 25.57 -26.28
C VAL A 504 -23.31 25.96 -25.66
N GLN A 505 -23.08 27.26 -25.45
CA GLN A 505 -21.82 27.77 -24.92
C GLN A 505 -21.61 27.38 -23.44
N LEU A 506 -22.63 27.53 -22.60
CA LEU A 506 -22.59 27.22 -21.17
C LEU A 506 -22.49 25.71 -20.92
N ARG A 507 -23.17 24.86 -21.70
CA ARG A 507 -22.96 23.39 -21.63
C ARG A 507 -21.50 23.03 -21.95
N ALA A 508 -20.95 23.56 -23.04
CA ALA A 508 -19.54 23.33 -23.41
C ALA A 508 -18.53 23.84 -22.34
N VAL A 509 -18.83 24.95 -21.65
CA VAL A 509 -18.01 25.44 -20.52
C VAL A 509 -18.11 24.48 -19.33
N VAL A 510 -19.32 24.03 -18.96
CA VAL A 510 -19.54 23.07 -17.85
C VAL A 510 -18.77 21.77 -18.08
N ASP A 511 -18.85 21.21 -19.29
CA ASP A 511 -18.18 19.95 -19.62
C ASP A 511 -16.65 20.10 -19.61
N ALA A 512 -16.12 21.23 -20.10
CA ALA A 512 -14.70 21.53 -20.01
C ALA A 512 -14.21 21.70 -18.55
N VAL A 513 -14.97 22.39 -17.69
CA VAL A 513 -14.63 22.54 -16.27
C VAL A 513 -14.67 21.19 -15.56
N LYS A 514 -15.65 20.32 -15.86
CA LYS A 514 -15.73 18.95 -15.31
C LYS A 514 -14.53 18.09 -15.75
N ALA A 515 -14.10 18.17 -17.00
CA ALA A 515 -12.90 17.47 -17.48
C ALA A 515 -11.62 17.95 -16.76
N TYR A 516 -11.51 19.25 -16.50
CA TYR A 516 -10.41 19.79 -15.68
C TYR A 516 -10.48 19.32 -14.21
N LEU A 517 -11.67 19.25 -13.60
CA LEU A 517 -11.85 18.74 -12.23
C LEU A 517 -11.41 17.27 -12.07
N VAL A 518 -11.76 16.40 -13.01
CA VAL A 518 -11.28 15.00 -13.03
C VAL A 518 -9.75 14.95 -13.11
N THR A 519 -9.15 15.79 -13.95
CA THR A 519 -7.69 15.90 -14.09
C THR A 519 -7.01 16.43 -12.82
N VAL A 520 -7.65 17.36 -12.11
CA VAL A 520 -7.20 17.87 -10.80
C VAL A 520 -7.25 16.78 -9.74
N ASN A 521 -8.38 16.09 -9.59
CA ASN A 521 -8.57 15.08 -8.54
C ASN A 521 -7.54 13.94 -8.66
N ALA A 522 -7.33 13.43 -9.89
CA ALA A 522 -6.31 12.41 -10.16
C ALA A 522 -4.90 12.86 -9.77
N ARG A 523 -4.45 14.02 -10.25
CA ARG A 523 -3.09 14.53 -9.98
C ARG A 523 -2.87 14.95 -8.54
N ALA A 524 -3.91 15.47 -7.87
CA ALA A 524 -3.85 15.78 -6.44
C ALA A 524 -3.71 14.50 -5.61
N GLY A 525 -4.45 13.43 -5.96
CA GLY A 525 -4.30 12.11 -5.35
C GLY A 525 -2.90 11.49 -5.56
N GLU A 526 -2.34 11.60 -6.76
CA GLU A 526 -0.96 11.19 -7.05
C GLU A 526 0.07 11.95 -6.19
N ALA A 527 -0.07 13.28 -6.07
CA ALA A 527 0.80 14.12 -5.27
C ALA A 527 0.69 13.85 -3.76
N ASP A 528 -0.53 13.68 -3.25
CA ASP A 528 -0.81 13.34 -1.86
C ASP A 528 -0.23 11.97 -1.48
N ASN A 529 -0.45 10.96 -2.33
CA ASN A 529 0.15 9.64 -2.19
C ASN A 529 1.68 9.70 -2.21
N LYS A 530 2.28 10.42 -3.16
CA LYS A 530 3.75 10.59 -3.21
C LYS A 530 4.28 11.26 -1.95
N LEU A 531 3.63 12.31 -1.45
CA LEU A 531 4.02 13.02 -0.22
C LEU A 531 3.89 12.11 1.02
N LYS A 532 2.85 11.28 1.09
CA LYS A 532 2.69 10.24 2.12
C LYS A 532 3.81 9.20 2.07
N LEU A 533 4.24 8.77 0.88
CA LEU A 533 5.37 7.84 0.68
C LEU A 533 6.72 8.49 1.05
N GLU A 534 6.94 9.75 0.68
CA GLU A 534 8.16 10.51 1.02
C GLU A 534 8.30 10.71 2.54
N LYS A 535 7.21 11.01 3.26
CA LYS A 535 7.22 11.04 4.73
C LYS A 535 7.48 9.66 5.32
N LEU A 536 6.75 8.64 4.86
CA LEU A 536 6.87 7.28 5.40
C LEU A 536 8.27 6.69 5.20
N SER A 537 8.96 7.03 4.10
CA SER A 537 10.35 6.63 3.87
C SER A 537 11.36 7.22 4.86
N GLN A 538 11.03 8.33 5.53
CA GLN A 538 11.83 8.96 6.59
C GLN A 538 11.45 8.43 7.99
N GLU A 539 10.19 8.02 8.17
CA GLU A 539 9.67 7.49 9.44
C GLU A 539 9.93 5.99 9.63
N VAL A 540 10.07 5.20 8.55
CA VAL A 540 10.33 3.75 8.60
C VAL A 540 11.79 3.45 8.93
N VAL A 541 12.01 2.62 9.95
CA VAL A 541 13.34 2.24 10.43
C VAL A 541 13.48 0.72 10.50
N PHE A 542 14.45 0.19 9.76
CA PHE A 542 14.82 -1.23 9.74
C PHE A 542 15.58 -1.64 11.00
N ARG A 543 15.77 -2.94 11.17
CA ARG A 543 16.68 -3.47 12.20
C ARG A 543 18.09 -3.56 11.63
N GLU A 544 19.07 -3.53 12.52
CA GLU A 544 20.47 -3.79 12.18
C GLU A 544 20.59 -5.14 11.45
N GLY A 545 21.26 -5.14 10.29
CA GLY A 545 21.37 -6.32 9.40
C GLY A 545 20.12 -6.68 8.59
N GLN A 546 19.01 -5.95 8.71
CA GLN A 546 17.74 -6.21 7.99
C GLN A 546 17.28 -5.01 7.15
N TRP A 547 18.20 -4.30 6.49
CA TRP A 547 17.85 -3.23 5.56
C TRP A 547 17.36 -3.82 4.23
N GLU A 548 16.22 -3.32 3.76
CA GLU A 548 15.54 -3.78 2.54
C GLU A 548 15.02 -2.54 1.80
N ASP A 549 15.37 -2.38 0.53
CA ASP A 549 14.87 -1.26 -0.26
C ASP A 549 13.40 -1.48 -0.65
N LEU A 550 12.50 -0.85 0.11
CA LEU A 550 11.06 -0.83 -0.17
C LEU A 550 10.70 -0.03 -1.43
N LYS A 551 11.67 0.62 -2.11
CA LYS A 551 11.48 1.24 -3.43
C LYS A 551 10.33 2.25 -3.49
N LEU A 552 9.98 2.87 -2.37
CA LEU A 552 8.79 3.72 -2.21
C LEU A 552 8.82 4.98 -3.11
N GLY A 553 10.00 5.38 -3.59
CA GLY A 553 10.18 6.48 -4.53
C GLY A 553 10.09 6.10 -6.02
N GLU A 554 9.86 4.83 -6.37
CA GLU A 554 9.65 4.43 -7.77
C GLU A 554 8.32 4.97 -8.32
N ALA A 555 8.25 5.19 -9.64
CA ALA A 555 7.07 5.74 -10.29
C ALA A 555 5.88 4.76 -10.21
N GLY A 556 4.72 5.26 -9.78
CA GLY A 556 3.49 4.47 -9.65
C GLY A 556 3.37 3.65 -8.36
N ARG A 557 4.27 3.82 -7.38
CA ARG A 557 4.09 3.28 -6.02
C ARG A 557 2.89 3.92 -5.33
N GLN A 558 2.13 3.13 -4.57
CA GLN A 558 0.92 3.59 -3.88
C GLN A 558 0.79 3.00 -2.48
N LEU A 559 0.38 3.81 -1.51
CA LEU A 559 -0.07 3.37 -0.19
C LEU A 559 -1.59 3.15 -0.25
N VAL A 560 -2.00 1.88 -0.26
CA VAL A 560 -3.40 1.45 -0.49
C VAL A 560 -4.20 1.43 0.81
N ARG A 561 -3.62 0.98 1.92
CA ARG A 561 -4.26 0.97 3.25
C ARG A 561 -3.24 1.12 4.36
N LYS A 562 -3.57 1.90 5.39
CA LYS A 562 -2.81 2.05 6.65
C LYS A 562 -3.76 1.85 7.82
N GLY A 563 -3.34 1.12 8.86
CA GLY A 563 -4.16 0.98 10.08
C GLY A 563 -3.53 0.16 11.19
N PRO A 564 -4.08 0.22 12.42
CA PRO A 564 -3.64 -0.60 13.54
C PRO A 564 -4.26 -2.00 13.46
N LEU A 565 -3.42 -3.03 13.58
CA LEU A 565 -3.82 -4.44 13.73
C LEU A 565 -3.05 -5.06 14.89
N VAL A 566 -3.68 -6.00 15.60
CA VAL A 566 -3.07 -6.64 16.79
C VAL A 566 -2.60 -8.04 16.42
N VAL A 567 -1.31 -8.34 16.57
CA VAL A 567 -0.79 -9.70 16.42
C VAL A 567 -1.20 -10.52 17.64
N LYS A 568 -2.01 -11.56 17.41
CA LYS A 568 -2.33 -12.60 18.40
C LYS A 568 -1.16 -13.56 18.54
N ARG A 569 -0.77 -13.89 19.77
CA ARG A 569 0.32 -14.85 20.04
C ARG A 569 -0.08 -15.93 21.05
N PRO A 570 0.07 -17.23 20.73
CA PRO A 570 -0.08 -18.28 21.72
C PRO A 570 0.91 -18.09 22.88
N ALA A 571 0.39 -18.01 24.11
CA ALA A 571 1.17 -17.92 25.35
C ALA A 571 2.16 -16.74 25.45
N GLN A 572 1.92 -15.63 24.73
CA GLN A 572 2.65 -14.36 24.89
C GLN A 572 1.66 -13.19 24.80
N GLU A 573 2.03 -12.02 25.32
CA GLU A 573 1.23 -10.81 25.17
C GLU A 573 0.92 -10.49 23.69
N ASP A 574 -0.26 -9.98 23.43
CA ASP A 574 -0.65 -9.45 22.12
C ASP A 574 0.20 -8.23 21.74
N VAL A 575 0.35 -7.98 20.44
CA VAL A 575 1.23 -6.90 19.94
C VAL A 575 0.50 -6.00 18.96
N GLU A 576 0.20 -4.78 19.39
CA GLU A 576 -0.24 -3.70 18.50
C GLU A 576 0.84 -3.39 17.46
N LEU A 577 0.48 -3.48 16.18
CA LEU A 577 1.30 -3.05 15.04
C LEU A 577 0.55 -2.01 14.20
N THR A 578 1.28 -1.13 13.53
CA THR A 578 0.76 -0.39 12.38
C THR A 578 1.12 -1.15 11.12
N VAL A 579 0.11 -1.50 10.32
CA VAL A 579 0.26 -2.22 9.06
C VAL A 579 0.04 -1.26 7.90
N PHE A 580 0.89 -1.40 6.88
CA PHE A 580 0.82 -0.67 5.62
C PHE A 580 0.71 -1.68 4.47
N LEU A 581 -0.32 -1.54 3.64
CA LEU A 581 -0.47 -2.25 2.37
C LEU A 581 -0.08 -1.30 1.25
N PHE A 582 0.95 -1.66 0.49
CA PHE A 582 1.38 -0.96 -0.72
C PHE A 582 0.93 -1.72 -1.98
N ASP A 583 1.22 -1.16 -3.16
CA ASP A 583 1.02 -1.77 -4.49
C ASP A 583 1.80 -3.09 -4.73
N HIS A 584 2.67 -3.50 -3.81
CA HIS A 584 3.63 -4.59 -4.01
C HIS A 584 4.02 -5.36 -2.75
N VAL A 585 3.95 -4.74 -1.56
CA VAL A 585 4.29 -5.39 -0.28
C VAL A 585 3.30 -5.02 0.83
N VAL A 586 3.17 -5.88 1.84
CA VAL A 586 2.62 -5.53 3.15
C VAL A 586 3.77 -5.36 4.15
N LEU A 587 3.81 -4.23 4.84
CA LEU A 587 4.81 -3.91 5.86
C LEU A 587 4.18 -3.91 7.25
N LEU A 588 4.71 -4.74 8.15
CA LEU A 588 4.30 -4.81 9.55
C LEU A 588 5.27 -3.99 10.42
N THR A 589 4.78 -3.01 11.18
CA THR A 589 5.65 -2.10 11.96
C THR A 589 5.21 -1.91 13.40
N LYS A 590 6.18 -1.72 14.30
CA LYS A 590 5.97 -1.20 15.66
C LYS A 590 6.23 0.30 15.66
N HIS A 591 5.17 1.09 15.85
CA HIS A 591 5.33 2.52 16.06
C HIS A 591 5.95 2.78 17.45
N LYS A 592 7.09 3.48 17.49
CA LYS A 592 7.77 3.89 18.73
C LYS A 592 8.54 5.19 18.54
N ASN A 593 8.32 6.15 19.44
CA ASN A 593 8.98 7.47 19.44
C ASN A 593 8.81 8.28 18.13
N GLY A 594 7.66 8.16 17.45
CA GLY A 594 7.42 8.82 16.16
C GLY A 594 7.94 8.06 14.94
N LEU A 595 8.59 6.90 15.13
CA LEU A 595 9.20 6.10 14.07
C LEU A 595 8.52 4.74 13.93
N TYR A 596 8.37 4.27 12.70
CA TYR A 596 7.79 2.98 12.35
C TYR A 596 8.90 1.92 12.25
N ARG A 597 9.21 1.25 13.37
CA ARG A 597 10.25 0.21 13.41
C ARG A 597 9.72 -1.09 12.79
N VAL A 598 10.41 -1.60 11.78
CA VAL A 598 10.01 -2.82 11.06
C VAL A 598 9.95 -4.04 12.01
N TYR A 599 8.82 -4.75 12.00
CA TYR A 599 8.57 -5.88 12.91
C TYR A 599 9.19 -7.19 12.40
N ARG A 600 9.08 -7.43 11.10
CA ARG A 600 9.71 -8.50 10.30
C ARG A 600 9.88 -7.94 8.88
N GLN A 601 10.66 -8.61 8.03
CA GLN A 601 10.85 -8.28 6.61
C GLN A 601 9.51 -7.98 5.90
N ALA A 602 9.53 -7.15 4.86
CA ALA A 602 8.34 -6.89 4.06
C ALA A 602 7.79 -8.19 3.44
N LEU A 603 6.48 -8.21 3.19
CA LEU A 603 5.76 -9.37 2.66
C LEU A 603 5.38 -9.08 1.19
N PRO A 604 6.06 -9.66 0.18
CA PRO A 604 5.65 -9.52 -1.21
C PRO A 604 4.23 -10.06 -1.43
N LEU A 605 3.39 -9.31 -2.15
CA LEU A 605 1.99 -9.67 -2.38
C LEU A 605 1.85 -11.00 -3.14
N GLU A 606 2.78 -11.28 -4.05
CA GLU A 606 2.91 -12.54 -4.79
C GLU A 606 3.01 -13.76 -3.84
N LEU A 607 3.67 -13.58 -2.69
CA LEU A 607 3.99 -14.62 -1.71
C LEU A 607 3.02 -14.72 -0.52
N ILE A 608 2.10 -13.77 -0.35
CA ILE A 608 1.08 -13.81 0.72
C ILE A 608 -0.03 -14.82 0.39
N HIS A 609 -0.35 -15.71 1.34
CA HIS A 609 -1.56 -16.52 1.32
C HIS A 609 -2.40 -16.27 2.59
N LEU A 610 -3.65 -15.86 2.41
CA LEU A 610 -4.60 -15.68 3.51
C LEU A 610 -5.27 -17.02 3.82
N SER A 611 -5.26 -17.45 5.09
CA SER A 611 -6.00 -18.66 5.49
C SER A 611 -7.51 -18.41 5.44
N PRO A 612 -8.32 -19.31 4.84
CA PRO A 612 -9.78 -19.22 4.91
C PRO A 612 -10.28 -19.16 6.35
N ARG A 613 -11.28 -18.31 6.61
CA ARG A 613 -11.89 -18.18 7.95
C ARG A 613 -12.53 -19.52 8.35
N THR A 614 -12.09 -20.11 9.45
CA THR A 614 -12.73 -21.28 10.05
C THR A 614 -14.05 -20.89 10.70
N VAL A 615 -15.10 -20.74 9.88
CA VAL A 615 -16.47 -20.60 10.37
C VAL A 615 -16.82 -21.84 11.19
N PRO A 616 -17.23 -21.74 12.46
CA PRO A 616 -17.64 -22.91 13.23
C PRO A 616 -18.92 -23.49 12.62
N SER A 617 -18.80 -24.59 11.88
CA SER A 617 -19.94 -25.26 11.29
C SER A 617 -20.77 -25.93 12.40
N TYR A 618 -21.86 -25.28 12.77
CA TYR A 618 -22.98 -25.89 13.50
C TYR A 618 -23.72 -26.85 12.54
N ALA A 619 -23.02 -27.91 12.15
CA ALA A 619 -23.57 -29.02 11.39
C ALA A 619 -24.60 -29.75 12.29
N THR A 620 -25.84 -29.80 11.82
CA THR A 620 -26.93 -30.49 12.50
C THR A 620 -26.68 -32.01 12.57
N SER A 621 -27.29 -32.66 13.57
CA SER A 621 -27.02 -34.05 13.95
C SER A 621 -27.31 -35.12 12.87
N THR A 622 -26.80 -36.34 13.12
CA THR A 622 -26.92 -37.61 12.38
C THR A 622 -26.07 -37.68 11.09
N ASP A 623 -25.23 -38.69 10.85
CA ASP A 623 -25.17 -40.07 11.39
C ASP A 623 -23.74 -40.47 11.82
N ALA A 624 -23.58 -41.49 12.66
CA ALA A 624 -22.30 -41.90 13.27
C ALA A 624 -22.17 -43.42 13.41
N THR A 625 -21.79 -44.11 12.33
CA THR A 625 -21.48 -45.56 12.35
C THR A 625 -20.15 -45.92 11.66
N VAL A 626 -19.61 -47.07 12.06
CA VAL A 626 -18.46 -47.80 11.46
C VAL A 626 -17.02 -47.28 11.74
N ARG A 627 -16.53 -47.69 12.92
CA ARG A 627 -15.18 -48.26 13.19
C ARG A 627 -13.90 -47.42 13.03
N ARG A 628 -13.30 -47.13 14.20
CA ARG A 628 -11.83 -47.16 14.39
C ARG A 628 -11.32 -48.60 14.41
N SER A 629 -10.14 -48.84 13.84
CA SER A 629 -9.12 -49.83 14.26
C SER A 629 -7.92 -49.72 13.30
N PHE A 630 -6.65 -50.03 13.63
CA PHE A 630 -6.00 -50.57 14.84
C PHE A 630 -4.51 -50.16 14.83
N THR A 631 -3.91 -49.98 16.01
CA THR A 631 -2.54 -50.47 16.33
C THR A 631 -2.34 -50.38 17.85
N LEU A 632 -1.62 -51.36 18.40
CA LEU A 632 -1.26 -51.47 19.81
C LEU A 632 0.26 -51.61 19.93
N LEU A 633 0.74 -51.78 21.17
CA LEU A 633 2.14 -51.92 21.59
C LEU A 633 2.88 -50.56 21.71
N GLN A 634 3.61 -50.28 22.81
CA GLN A 634 3.76 -51.06 24.04
C GLN A 634 3.90 -50.19 25.29
N ASN A 635 3.55 -50.77 26.43
CA ASN A 635 3.49 -50.14 27.75
C ASN A 635 4.88 -50.03 28.37
N ASP A 636 5.21 -48.88 28.95
CA ASP A 636 6.09 -48.82 30.12
C ASP A 636 5.64 -47.75 31.13
N ARG A 637 5.99 -47.94 32.41
CA ARG A 637 5.41 -47.23 33.56
C ARG A 637 6.35 -46.18 34.16
N SER A 638 6.02 -44.90 33.95
CA SER A 638 6.26 -43.88 34.97
C SER A 638 5.26 -42.72 34.87
N THR A 639 4.67 -42.35 36.00
CA THR A 639 3.85 -41.14 36.19
C THR A 639 4.77 -40.03 36.71
N PRO A 640 4.57 -38.75 36.30
CA PRO A 640 3.57 -37.95 37.01
C PRO A 640 2.78 -36.91 36.17
N LYS A 641 1.56 -36.63 36.63
CA LYS A 641 0.80 -35.36 36.43
C LYS A 641 0.57 -34.90 34.98
N SER A 642 -0.37 -35.56 34.30
CA SER A 642 -1.10 -34.92 33.18
C SER A 642 -1.98 -33.79 33.72
N GLN A 643 -1.57 -32.54 33.50
CA GLN A 643 -2.54 -31.43 33.49
C GLN A 643 -3.41 -31.60 32.24
N THR A 644 -4.73 -31.52 32.40
CA THR A 644 -5.66 -31.49 31.27
C THR A 644 -5.38 -30.26 30.41
N PRO A 645 -5.16 -30.39 29.08
CA PRO A 645 -5.15 -29.23 28.21
C PRO A 645 -6.56 -28.63 28.23
N ALA A 646 -6.69 -27.42 28.77
CA ALA A 646 -7.97 -26.73 28.81
C ALA A 646 -8.52 -26.59 27.37
N ALA A 647 -9.77 -27.01 27.17
CA ALA A 647 -10.46 -26.82 25.90
C ALA A 647 -10.46 -25.32 25.57
N ARG A 648 -9.80 -24.94 24.46
CA ARG A 648 -9.61 -23.54 24.11
C ARG A 648 -10.98 -22.89 23.81
N SER A 649 -11.08 -21.63 24.20
CA SER A 649 -12.28 -20.80 24.06
C SER A 649 -12.73 -20.68 22.60
N ALA A 650 -13.99 -20.27 22.42
CA ALA A 650 -14.54 -19.91 21.11
C ALA A 650 -13.64 -18.92 20.35
N SER A 651 -13.71 -18.98 19.01
CA SER A 651 -12.90 -18.18 18.08
C SER A 651 -12.84 -16.69 18.45
N ASP A 652 -11.63 -16.16 18.61
CA ASP A 652 -11.39 -14.73 18.82
C ASP A 652 -12.05 -13.93 17.67
N PRO A 653 -13.05 -13.08 17.97
CA PRO A 653 -13.79 -12.39 16.93
C PRO A 653 -12.88 -11.40 16.18
N PHE A 654 -13.01 -11.43 14.86
CA PHE A 654 -12.30 -10.56 13.91
C PHE A 654 -10.78 -10.84 13.85
N THR A 655 -10.41 -12.13 13.79
CA THR A 655 -9.04 -12.58 13.48
C THR A 655 -8.93 -13.17 12.07
N PHE A 656 -7.82 -12.90 11.39
CA PHE A 656 -7.41 -13.50 10.11
C PHE A 656 -5.93 -13.90 10.14
N THR A 657 -5.49 -14.81 9.26
CA THR A 657 -4.09 -15.29 9.25
C THR A 657 -3.42 -15.00 7.92
N ILE A 658 -2.32 -14.26 7.97
CA ILE A 658 -1.40 -14.08 6.83
C ILE A 658 -0.31 -15.14 6.94
N ASN A 659 -0.11 -15.91 5.87
CA ASN A 659 1.01 -16.82 5.71
C ASN A 659 1.93 -16.27 4.62
N LEU A 660 3.22 -16.08 4.93
CA LEU A 660 4.24 -15.88 3.91
C LEU A 660 4.68 -17.24 3.37
N MET A 661 4.51 -17.45 2.07
CA MET A 661 5.08 -18.57 1.34
C MET A 661 6.49 -18.22 0.84
N GLY A 662 7.35 -19.21 0.70
CA GLY A 662 8.75 -19.02 0.29
C GLY A 662 9.72 -19.83 1.15
N ASP A 663 10.98 -19.40 1.14
CA ASP A 663 12.13 -20.16 1.67
C ASP A 663 12.18 -20.15 3.20
N TYR A 664 11.68 -19.07 3.80
CA TYR A 664 11.48 -18.92 5.23
C TYR A 664 9.98 -18.71 5.51
N PRO A 665 9.15 -19.76 5.43
CA PRO A 665 7.70 -19.61 5.58
C PRO A 665 7.34 -19.28 7.04
N TRP A 666 6.41 -18.35 7.23
CA TRP A 666 5.87 -18.03 8.56
C TRP A 666 4.43 -17.52 8.48
N SER A 667 3.66 -17.82 9.52
CA SER A 667 2.29 -17.33 9.69
C SER A 667 2.20 -16.28 10.79
N VAL A 668 1.21 -15.40 10.67
CA VAL A 668 0.85 -14.41 11.68
C VAL A 668 -0.67 -14.23 11.74
N VAL A 669 -1.23 -14.39 12.94
CA VAL A 669 -2.64 -14.13 13.22
C VAL A 669 -2.79 -12.66 13.59
N LEU A 670 -3.61 -11.93 12.83
CA LEU A 670 -3.90 -10.52 13.03
C LEU A 670 -5.37 -10.35 13.44
N GLN A 671 -5.62 -9.58 14.49
CA GLN A 671 -6.95 -9.12 14.88
C GLN A 671 -7.18 -7.70 14.36
N ALA A 672 -8.36 -7.49 13.76
CA ALA A 672 -8.85 -6.18 13.33
C ALA A 672 -9.81 -5.56 14.36
N ASN A 673 -10.10 -4.26 14.20
CA ASN A 673 -10.87 -3.50 15.19
C ASN A 673 -12.39 -3.77 15.09
N SER A 674 -12.85 -4.31 13.96
CA SER A 674 -14.25 -4.66 13.69
C SER A 674 -14.31 -5.69 12.56
N PRO A 675 -15.45 -6.38 12.32
CA PRO A 675 -15.58 -7.31 11.20
C PRO A 675 -15.45 -6.58 9.86
N ALA A 676 -16.05 -5.39 9.71
CA ALA A 676 -15.95 -4.59 8.49
C ALA A 676 -14.53 -4.05 8.22
N ASP A 677 -13.73 -3.79 9.26
CA ASP A 677 -12.31 -3.46 9.13
C ASP A 677 -11.54 -4.69 8.59
N LEU A 678 -11.81 -5.89 9.12
CA LEU A 678 -11.21 -7.14 8.64
C LEU A 678 -11.60 -7.46 7.19
N ASP A 679 -12.89 -7.39 6.85
CA ASP A 679 -13.40 -7.61 5.50
C ASP A 679 -12.72 -6.66 4.50
N ALA A 680 -12.51 -5.40 4.90
CA ALA A 680 -11.79 -4.40 4.10
C ALA A 680 -10.27 -4.67 4.00
N TRP A 681 -9.64 -5.29 5.01
CA TRP A 681 -8.23 -5.71 4.94
C TRP A 681 -8.04 -6.92 4.03
N GLU A 682 -8.85 -7.98 4.17
CA GLU A 682 -8.78 -9.16 3.30
C GLU A 682 -9.04 -8.76 1.84
N THR A 683 -10.15 -8.04 1.57
CA THR A 683 -10.51 -7.58 0.22
C THR A 683 -9.41 -6.71 -0.41
N ALA A 684 -8.79 -5.81 0.36
CA ALA A 684 -7.73 -4.95 -0.16
C ALA A 684 -6.44 -5.74 -0.47
N ILE A 685 -6.06 -6.69 0.38
CA ILE A 685 -4.88 -7.56 0.15
C ILE A 685 -5.10 -8.44 -1.08
N GLU A 686 -6.28 -9.06 -1.23
CA GLU A 686 -6.58 -9.91 -2.38
C GLU A 686 -6.69 -9.13 -3.69
N ALA A 687 -7.33 -7.95 -3.68
CA ALA A 687 -7.42 -7.09 -4.85
C ALA A 687 -6.04 -6.62 -5.34
N GLN A 688 -5.17 -6.19 -4.41
CA GLN A 688 -3.80 -5.80 -4.74
C GLN A 688 -2.95 -6.99 -5.16
N LYS A 689 -3.06 -8.15 -4.50
CA LYS A 689 -2.38 -9.38 -4.94
C LYS A 689 -2.78 -9.75 -6.36
N LYS A 690 -4.07 -9.72 -6.71
CA LYS A 690 -4.54 -10.01 -8.07
C LYS A 690 -3.98 -9.02 -9.08
N ALA A 691 -4.14 -7.72 -8.85
CA ALA A 691 -3.63 -6.67 -9.74
C ALA A 691 -2.11 -6.75 -9.92
N ARG A 692 -1.38 -7.13 -8.86
CA ARG A 692 0.06 -7.36 -8.88
C ARG A 692 0.43 -8.58 -9.74
N VAL A 693 -0.23 -9.72 -9.53
CA VAL A 693 -0.02 -10.93 -10.34
C VAL A 693 -0.33 -10.65 -11.81
N ASP A 694 -1.49 -10.08 -12.13
CA ASP A 694 -1.90 -9.80 -13.51
C ASP A 694 -0.93 -8.84 -14.25
N LYS A 695 -0.27 -7.92 -13.53
CA LYS A 695 0.75 -6.99 -14.06
C LYS A 695 2.13 -7.64 -14.27
N VAL A 696 2.42 -8.75 -13.60
CA VAL A 696 3.77 -9.34 -13.46
C VAL A 696 3.88 -10.74 -14.09
N LYS A 697 2.74 -11.34 -14.45
CA LYS A 697 2.60 -12.69 -15.03
C LYS A 697 3.38 -12.86 -16.35
N VAL A 698 4.31 -13.82 -16.35
CA VAL A 698 5.04 -14.32 -17.53
C VAL A 698 4.57 -15.73 -17.91
N PHE A 699 4.22 -16.56 -16.93
CA PHE A 699 3.71 -17.92 -17.12
C PHE A 699 2.27 -18.08 -16.60
N ASP A 700 1.47 -18.79 -17.38
CA ASP A 700 0.20 -19.39 -17.01
C ASP A 700 0.41 -20.70 -16.24
N VAL A 701 -0.48 -20.98 -15.29
CA VAL A 701 -0.54 -22.24 -14.54
C VAL A 701 -1.73 -23.04 -15.05
N VAL A 702 -1.47 -24.21 -15.64
CA VAL A 702 -2.49 -25.08 -16.26
C VAL A 702 -2.55 -26.42 -15.52
N PRO A 703 -3.71 -26.92 -15.10
CA PRO A 703 -3.83 -28.25 -14.49
C PRO A 703 -3.58 -29.36 -15.52
N LEU A 704 -3.06 -30.50 -15.07
CA LEU A 704 -2.82 -31.69 -15.89
C LEU A 704 -3.75 -32.84 -15.50
N GLY A 705 -4.38 -33.48 -16.49
CA GLY A 705 -5.40 -34.51 -16.27
C GLY A 705 -6.60 -33.95 -15.50
N ASP A 706 -7.09 -34.69 -14.49
CA ASP A 706 -8.08 -34.19 -13.51
C ASP A 706 -7.54 -33.07 -12.60
N GLY A 707 -6.28 -32.64 -12.77
CA GLY A 707 -5.61 -31.60 -12.00
C GLY A 707 -5.31 -31.95 -10.54
N THR A 708 -5.85 -33.07 -10.03
CA THR A 708 -5.78 -33.47 -8.62
C THR A 708 -5.46 -34.96 -8.46
N PHE A 709 -4.68 -35.28 -7.43
CA PHE A 709 -4.48 -36.63 -6.89
C PHE A 709 -4.73 -36.65 -5.38
N PRO A 710 -5.24 -37.76 -4.81
CA PRO A 710 -5.44 -37.88 -3.37
C PRO A 710 -4.10 -37.95 -2.63
N ALA A 711 -4.06 -37.43 -1.39
CA ALA A 711 -2.87 -37.42 -0.53
C ALA A 711 -2.21 -38.81 -0.35
N THR A 712 -3.00 -39.88 -0.44
CA THR A 712 -2.57 -41.28 -0.30
C THR A 712 -1.91 -41.87 -1.55
N ASN A 713 -1.92 -41.18 -2.70
CA ASN A 713 -1.27 -41.61 -3.93
C ASN A 713 -0.35 -40.50 -4.45
N ARG A 714 0.77 -40.29 -3.75
CA ARG A 714 1.71 -39.20 -4.01
C ARG A 714 2.24 -39.23 -5.45
N VAL A 715 2.20 -38.10 -6.14
CA VAL A 715 2.82 -37.95 -7.46
C VAL A 715 4.30 -37.61 -7.30
N ASN A 716 5.14 -38.39 -8.00
CA ASN A 716 6.60 -38.40 -7.87
C ASN A 716 7.34 -37.99 -9.15
N GLY A 717 6.77 -38.27 -10.34
CA GLY A 717 7.31 -37.84 -11.63
C GLY A 717 6.25 -37.81 -12.73
N SER A 718 6.57 -37.23 -13.89
CA SER A 718 5.69 -37.25 -15.07
C SER A 718 6.48 -37.18 -16.38
N CYS A 719 5.90 -37.67 -17.48
CA CYS A 719 6.45 -37.54 -18.83
C CYS A 719 5.31 -37.19 -19.81
N SER A 720 5.55 -36.29 -20.77
CA SER A 720 4.57 -35.94 -21.81
C SER A 720 4.63 -36.91 -22.98
N ILE A 721 3.48 -37.19 -23.58
CA ILE A 721 3.34 -38.02 -24.79
C ILE A 721 2.45 -37.29 -25.82
N LYS A 722 2.50 -37.67 -27.10
CA LYS A 722 1.80 -36.97 -28.21
C LYS A 722 0.30 -36.69 -27.96
N ASP A 723 -0.39 -37.55 -27.20
CA ASP A 723 -1.82 -37.45 -26.89
C ASP A 723 -2.17 -37.23 -25.40
N GLY A 724 -1.20 -36.97 -24.52
CA GLY A 724 -1.44 -36.85 -23.08
C GLY A 724 -0.19 -36.69 -22.19
N VAL A 725 -0.33 -37.06 -20.93
CA VAL A 725 0.73 -37.08 -19.91
C VAL A 725 0.66 -38.38 -19.11
N VAL A 726 1.81 -38.96 -18.82
CA VAL A 726 1.99 -40.13 -17.95
C VAL A 726 2.51 -39.65 -16.59
N PHE A 727 1.96 -40.19 -15.50
CA PHE A 727 2.35 -39.87 -14.13
C PHE A 727 2.90 -41.10 -13.40
N ALA A 728 4.05 -40.96 -12.74
CA ALA A 728 4.53 -41.91 -11.74
C ALA A 728 3.99 -41.51 -10.37
N THR A 729 3.24 -42.41 -9.73
CA THR A 729 2.67 -42.20 -8.41
C THR A 729 3.04 -43.35 -7.47
N GLU A 730 2.99 -43.10 -6.16
CA GLU A 730 3.40 -44.09 -5.15
C GLU A 730 2.68 -45.44 -5.27
N ASN A 731 1.45 -45.44 -5.79
CA ASN A 731 0.64 -46.64 -6.06
C ASN A 731 0.38 -46.91 -7.56
N GLY A 732 1.27 -46.50 -8.49
CA GLY A 732 1.27 -47.01 -9.86
C GLY A 732 1.74 -46.03 -10.95
N VAL A 733 1.51 -46.40 -12.20
CA VAL A 733 1.65 -45.53 -13.37
C VAL A 733 0.26 -45.20 -13.91
N TRP A 734 -0.01 -43.91 -14.07
CA TRP A 734 -1.28 -43.36 -14.51
C TRP A 734 -1.11 -42.59 -15.82
N THR A 735 -2.15 -42.51 -16.65
CA THR A 735 -2.16 -41.75 -17.90
C THR A 735 -3.38 -40.83 -17.94
N ALA A 736 -3.23 -39.64 -18.53
CA ALA A 736 -4.33 -38.72 -18.80
C ALA A 736 -4.12 -38.00 -20.15
N GLY A 737 -5.13 -38.00 -21.00
CA GLY A 737 -5.00 -37.45 -22.36
C GLY A 737 -6.30 -37.53 -23.16
N LYS A 738 -6.22 -37.34 -24.48
CA LYS A 738 -7.40 -37.39 -25.36
C LYS A 738 -8.13 -38.74 -25.25
N LYS A 739 -7.37 -39.84 -25.21
CA LYS A 739 -7.89 -41.22 -25.08
C LYS A 739 -8.62 -41.49 -23.76
N THR A 740 -8.36 -40.72 -22.70
CA THR A 740 -9.08 -40.82 -21.41
C THR A 740 -10.10 -39.72 -21.19
N SER A 741 -10.43 -38.93 -22.22
CA SER A 741 -11.22 -37.68 -22.10
C SER A 741 -10.67 -36.69 -21.06
N GLY A 742 -9.37 -36.74 -20.77
CA GLY A 742 -8.69 -35.93 -19.74
C GLY A 742 -8.59 -36.57 -18.36
N HIS A 743 -9.32 -37.65 -18.07
CA HIS A 743 -9.31 -38.31 -16.77
C HIS A 743 -8.02 -39.10 -16.50
N ASN A 744 -7.63 -39.21 -15.23
CA ASN A 744 -6.48 -39.96 -14.75
C ASN A 744 -6.83 -41.46 -14.65
N VAL A 745 -6.24 -42.31 -15.50
CA VAL A 745 -6.48 -43.77 -15.52
C VAL A 745 -5.20 -44.53 -15.14
N CYS A 746 -5.29 -45.47 -14.20
CA CYS A 746 -4.18 -46.35 -13.83
C CYS A 746 -3.95 -47.42 -14.90
N VAL A 747 -2.74 -47.48 -15.46
CA VAL A 747 -2.34 -48.44 -16.50
C VAL A 747 -1.41 -49.53 -15.97
N VAL A 748 -0.53 -49.22 -15.02
CA VAL A 748 0.37 -50.19 -14.38
C VAL A 748 0.24 -50.11 -12.87
N GLN A 749 -0.28 -51.18 -12.25
CA GLN A 749 -0.35 -51.30 -10.80
C GLN A 749 1.01 -51.75 -10.25
N ALA A 750 1.71 -50.84 -9.58
CA ALA A 750 3.01 -51.08 -8.94
C ALA A 750 3.14 -50.24 -7.66
N GLU A 751 3.96 -50.70 -6.72
CA GLU A 751 4.21 -49.99 -5.46
C GLU A 751 5.53 -49.22 -5.52
N LYS A 752 5.57 -48.06 -4.84
CA LYS A 752 6.74 -47.18 -4.69
C LYS A 752 7.35 -46.78 -6.04
N VAL A 753 6.51 -46.38 -7.00
CA VAL A 753 7.00 -45.83 -8.29
C VAL A 753 7.55 -44.42 -8.05
N THR A 754 8.82 -44.20 -8.40
CA THR A 754 9.52 -42.92 -8.19
C THR A 754 9.71 -42.12 -9.48
N GLN A 755 9.88 -42.79 -10.62
CA GLN A 755 10.08 -42.14 -11.92
C GLN A 755 9.41 -42.93 -13.05
N VAL A 756 8.95 -42.20 -14.06
CA VAL A 756 8.52 -42.72 -15.37
C VAL A 756 9.15 -41.85 -16.47
N ASP A 757 9.55 -42.46 -17.58
CA ASP A 757 10.03 -41.76 -18.79
C ASP A 757 9.60 -42.56 -20.02
N VAL A 758 9.39 -41.89 -21.16
CA VAL A 758 8.85 -42.51 -22.39
C VAL A 758 9.72 -42.16 -23.59
N MET A 759 10.07 -43.18 -24.38
CA MET A 759 10.86 -43.05 -25.59
C MET A 759 10.01 -43.49 -26.79
N GLU A 760 9.16 -42.57 -27.26
CA GLU A 760 8.14 -42.85 -28.29
C GLU A 760 8.73 -43.39 -29.60
N ASP A 761 9.88 -42.88 -30.06
CA ASP A 761 10.49 -43.31 -31.33
C ASP A 761 11.09 -44.74 -31.30
N TYR A 762 10.99 -45.42 -30.14
CA TYR A 762 11.48 -46.79 -29.91
C TYR A 762 10.41 -47.68 -29.26
N ASP A 763 9.18 -47.18 -29.08
CA ASP A 763 8.05 -47.86 -28.42
C ASP A 763 8.34 -48.35 -26.99
N MET A 764 9.22 -47.67 -26.23
CA MET A 764 9.63 -48.07 -24.87
C MET A 764 9.15 -47.10 -23.78
N VAL A 765 8.60 -47.66 -22.71
CA VAL A 765 8.25 -46.96 -21.46
C VAL A 765 9.13 -47.49 -20.33
N PHE A 766 9.75 -46.58 -19.57
CA PHE A 766 10.66 -46.90 -18.48
C PHE A 766 10.03 -46.52 -17.14
N VAL A 767 10.06 -47.44 -16.18
CA VAL A 767 9.41 -47.27 -14.86
C VAL A 767 10.38 -47.69 -13.76
N LEU A 768 10.66 -46.79 -12.82
CA LEU A 768 11.46 -47.09 -11.62
C LEU A 768 10.54 -47.31 -10.43
N ALA A 769 10.46 -48.55 -9.95
CA ALA A 769 9.62 -48.95 -8.82
C ALA A 769 10.42 -49.84 -7.85
N ASP A 770 10.35 -49.55 -6.54
CA ASP A 770 11.10 -50.24 -5.47
C ASP A 770 12.60 -50.44 -5.82
N LYS A 771 13.28 -49.35 -6.21
CA LYS A 771 14.69 -49.32 -6.69
C LYS A 771 15.01 -50.28 -7.84
N THR A 772 14.01 -50.75 -8.58
CA THR A 772 14.15 -51.63 -9.74
C THR A 772 13.67 -50.89 -10.99
N LEU A 773 14.52 -50.82 -12.01
CA LEU A 773 14.16 -50.28 -13.32
C LEU A 773 13.49 -51.39 -14.15
N TYR A 774 12.29 -51.11 -14.63
CA TYR A 774 11.52 -51.94 -15.56
C TYR A 774 11.34 -51.23 -16.90
N THR A 775 11.16 -52.01 -17.97
CA THR A 775 10.69 -51.51 -19.26
C THR A 775 9.40 -52.23 -19.70
N PHE A 776 8.56 -51.49 -20.41
CA PHE A 776 7.28 -51.92 -20.97
C PHE A 776 7.18 -51.41 -22.43
N PRO A 777 6.42 -52.08 -23.31
CA PRO A 777 6.07 -51.51 -24.61
C PRO A 777 5.10 -50.33 -24.44
N ILE A 778 5.14 -49.36 -25.36
CA ILE A 778 4.33 -48.13 -25.28
C ILE A 778 2.81 -48.38 -25.29
N ASP A 779 2.37 -49.49 -25.90
CA ASP A 779 0.97 -49.93 -25.95
C ASP A 779 0.30 -49.96 -24.57
N ILE A 780 1.07 -50.22 -23.49
CA ILE A 780 0.54 -50.27 -22.13
C ILE A 780 -0.07 -48.94 -21.66
N LEU A 781 0.27 -47.82 -22.31
CA LEU A 781 -0.29 -46.49 -22.03
C LEU A 781 -1.68 -46.27 -22.64
N ASP A 782 -2.17 -47.17 -23.51
CA ASP A 782 -3.52 -47.12 -24.04
C ASP A 782 -4.50 -47.85 -23.09
N PRO A 783 -5.52 -47.18 -22.52
CA PRO A 783 -6.51 -47.82 -21.66
C PRO A 783 -7.69 -48.43 -22.42
N SER A 784 -7.70 -48.40 -23.77
CA SER A 784 -8.80 -48.96 -24.58
C SER A 784 -8.99 -50.46 -24.34
N PRO A 785 -10.24 -50.93 -24.10
CA PRO A 785 -10.53 -52.36 -23.93
C PRO A 785 -10.32 -53.19 -25.21
N GLU A 786 -10.13 -52.54 -26.37
CA GLU A 786 -9.89 -53.20 -27.66
C GLU A 786 -8.49 -53.85 -27.74
N HIS A 787 -7.53 -53.40 -26.92
CA HIS A 787 -6.18 -53.94 -26.85
C HIS A 787 -5.94 -54.61 -25.48
N PRO A 788 -6.36 -55.88 -25.29
CA PRO A 788 -6.32 -56.55 -23.99
C PRO A 788 -4.88 -56.90 -23.54
N HIS A 789 -4.24 -55.96 -22.83
CA HIS A 789 -2.91 -56.07 -22.23
C HIS A 789 -2.64 -57.42 -21.56
N SER A 790 -1.68 -58.18 -22.12
CA SER A 790 -1.36 -59.53 -21.64
C SER A 790 -0.82 -59.52 -20.19
N LYS A 791 -1.03 -60.61 -19.46
CA LYS A 791 -0.54 -60.76 -18.06
C LYS A 791 0.98 -60.60 -17.92
N ASN A 792 1.73 -60.88 -18.99
CA ASN A 792 3.18 -60.69 -19.02
C ASN A 792 3.52 -59.20 -19.27
N MET A 793 2.81 -58.54 -20.18
CA MET A 793 2.99 -57.12 -20.47
C MET A 793 2.75 -56.27 -19.21
N LYS A 794 1.70 -56.58 -18.43
CA LYS A 794 1.42 -55.90 -17.14
C LYS A 794 2.46 -56.13 -16.03
N ARG A 795 3.41 -57.06 -16.19
CA ARG A 795 4.52 -57.27 -15.23
C ARG A 795 5.81 -56.53 -15.59
N GLY A 796 5.98 -56.17 -16.86
CA GLY A 796 7.18 -55.50 -17.37
C GLY A 796 8.43 -56.37 -17.37
N ARG A 797 9.44 -55.95 -18.12
CA ARG A 797 10.76 -56.59 -18.14
C ARG A 797 11.70 -55.87 -17.18
N LYS A 798 12.26 -56.62 -16.22
CA LYS A 798 13.23 -56.12 -15.24
C LYS A 798 14.60 -55.90 -15.89
N ILE A 799 15.16 -54.70 -15.74
CA ILE A 799 16.43 -54.27 -16.35
C ILE A 799 17.57 -54.23 -15.32
N ALA A 800 17.38 -53.52 -14.21
CA ALA A 800 18.42 -53.33 -13.19
C ALA A 800 17.83 -53.14 -11.79
N THR A 801 18.64 -53.41 -10.75
CA THR A 801 18.27 -53.30 -9.33
C THR A 801 19.22 -52.40 -8.56
N GLN A 802 18.73 -51.87 -7.43
CA GLN A 802 19.43 -50.84 -6.62
C GLN A 802 19.75 -49.59 -7.44
N ILE A 803 18.80 -49.18 -8.29
CA ILE A 803 18.86 -47.93 -9.04
C ILE A 803 18.27 -46.81 -8.17
N ASN A 804 19.02 -45.73 -8.00
CA ASN A 804 18.58 -44.52 -7.28
C ASN A 804 17.66 -43.68 -8.17
N PHE A 805 18.10 -43.42 -9.40
CA PHE A 805 17.34 -42.75 -10.45
C PHE A 805 17.86 -43.18 -11.83
N PHE A 806 17.11 -42.88 -12.89
CA PHE A 806 17.56 -43.02 -14.26
C PHE A 806 17.26 -41.75 -15.07
N LYS A 807 17.86 -41.65 -16.26
CA LYS A 807 17.58 -40.59 -17.24
C LYS A 807 17.70 -41.12 -18.67
N ALA A 808 16.66 -40.92 -19.48
CA ALA A 808 16.72 -41.14 -20.93
C ALA A 808 17.13 -39.86 -21.67
N GLY A 809 17.71 -40.01 -22.87
CA GLY A 809 18.10 -38.91 -23.75
C GLY A 809 18.90 -39.36 -24.97
N VAL A 810 19.58 -38.42 -25.64
CA VAL A 810 20.38 -38.66 -26.85
C VAL A 810 21.76 -38.00 -26.72
N CYS A 811 22.82 -38.72 -27.06
CA CYS A 811 24.20 -38.24 -27.10
C CYS A 811 25.01 -39.01 -28.17
N ASN A 812 25.95 -38.35 -28.86
CA ASN A 812 26.61 -38.88 -30.08
C ASN A 812 25.58 -39.42 -31.10
N ASP A 813 24.45 -38.72 -31.23
CA ASP A 813 23.29 -39.05 -32.06
C ASP A 813 22.70 -40.47 -31.82
N ARG A 814 22.94 -41.05 -30.62
CA ARG A 814 22.40 -42.35 -30.17
C ARG A 814 21.42 -42.17 -28.99
N PRO A 815 20.32 -42.92 -28.95
CA PRO A 815 19.45 -43.00 -27.77
C PRO A 815 20.15 -43.72 -26.62
N LEU A 816 20.17 -43.10 -25.44
CA LEU A 816 20.80 -43.65 -24.24
C LEU A 816 19.83 -43.61 -23.05
N VAL A 817 19.92 -44.64 -22.20
CA VAL A 817 19.27 -44.70 -20.89
C VAL A 817 20.36 -44.90 -19.83
N CYS A 818 20.65 -43.85 -19.07
CA CYS A 818 21.62 -43.90 -17.98
C CYS A 818 20.91 -44.30 -16.68
N ALA A 819 21.24 -45.48 -16.14
CA ALA A 819 20.71 -45.97 -14.87
C ALA A 819 21.79 -45.83 -13.77
N VAL A 820 21.47 -45.09 -12.71
CA VAL A 820 22.44 -44.70 -11.66
C VAL A 820 22.30 -45.58 -10.42
N LYS A 821 23.37 -46.26 -10.04
CA LYS A 821 23.48 -47.03 -8.79
C LYS A 821 24.49 -46.35 -7.86
N THR A 822 24.00 -45.77 -6.78
CA THR A 822 24.86 -45.17 -5.75
C THR A 822 25.33 -46.23 -4.76
N ALA A 823 26.62 -46.21 -4.45
CA ALA A 823 27.26 -46.98 -3.40
C ALA A 823 27.95 -46.02 -2.41
N ILE A 824 28.62 -46.55 -1.39
CA ILE A 824 29.33 -45.73 -0.40
C ILE A 824 30.50 -45.01 -1.11
N TYR A 825 30.46 -43.66 -1.07
CA TYR A 825 31.40 -42.71 -1.70
C TYR A 825 31.62 -42.84 -3.23
N GLN A 826 30.75 -43.52 -3.97
CA GLN A 826 30.85 -43.63 -5.43
C GLN A 826 29.49 -43.92 -6.09
N CYS A 827 29.34 -43.57 -7.36
CA CYS A 827 28.18 -43.97 -8.16
C CYS A 827 28.62 -44.67 -9.45
N ALA A 828 28.00 -45.81 -9.73
CA ALA A 828 28.16 -46.55 -10.97
C ALA A 828 27.00 -46.19 -11.92
N ILE A 829 27.33 -45.80 -13.14
CA ILE A 829 26.37 -45.37 -14.16
C ILE A 829 26.41 -46.40 -15.29
N LYS A 830 25.31 -47.13 -15.46
CA LYS A 830 25.12 -48.08 -16.55
C LYS A 830 24.46 -47.36 -17.72
N VAL A 831 25.17 -47.28 -18.85
CA VAL A 831 24.67 -46.69 -20.10
C VAL A 831 24.09 -47.79 -20.96
N LEU A 832 22.77 -47.78 -21.09
CA LEU A 832 21.97 -48.75 -21.82
C LEU A 832 21.49 -48.15 -23.15
N VAL A 833 21.39 -48.97 -24.20
CA VAL A 833 20.92 -48.57 -25.53
C VAL A 833 19.69 -49.42 -25.89
N PRO A 834 18.59 -48.83 -26.40
CA PRO A 834 17.46 -49.59 -26.93
C PRO A 834 17.86 -50.36 -28.19
N VAL A 835 17.58 -51.65 -28.20
CA VAL A 835 17.71 -52.51 -29.38
C VAL A 835 16.31 -52.73 -29.93
N VAL A 836 16.04 -52.14 -31.10
CA VAL A 836 14.87 -52.49 -31.91
C VAL A 836 15.20 -53.78 -32.64
N ALA A 837 14.39 -54.82 -32.44
CA ALA A 837 14.51 -56.06 -33.19
C ALA A 837 13.99 -55.84 -34.63
N GLU A 838 14.79 -56.14 -35.64
CA GLU A 838 14.33 -56.08 -37.03
C GLU A 838 13.24 -57.13 -37.29
N ARG A 839 12.22 -56.72 -38.06
CA ARG A 839 10.96 -57.48 -38.21
C ARG A 839 11.07 -58.57 -39.28
N GLU A 840 11.92 -59.57 -39.05
CA GLU A 840 12.07 -60.72 -39.95
C GLU A 840 10.74 -61.45 -40.17
N LYS A 841 10.33 -61.60 -41.45
CA LYS A 841 9.14 -62.36 -41.85
C LYS A 841 9.50 -63.80 -42.24
N LYS A 842 9.28 -64.76 -41.34
CA LYS A 842 9.01 -66.21 -41.57
C LYS A 842 8.37 -66.77 -40.28
N SER A 843 7.69 -67.92 -40.26
CA SER A 843 7.61 -69.02 -41.23
C SER A 843 6.17 -69.52 -41.45
N LEU A 844 5.96 -70.41 -42.42
CA LEU A 844 4.64 -70.91 -42.86
C LEU A 844 4.16 -72.21 -42.16
N LEU A 845 4.93 -72.78 -41.23
CA LEU A 845 4.47 -73.85 -40.34
C LEU A 845 4.47 -73.36 -38.89
N GLY A 846 3.45 -73.78 -38.12
CA GLY A 846 3.08 -73.18 -36.84
C GLY A 846 4.18 -73.16 -35.78
N GLY A 847 4.75 -71.97 -35.55
CA GLY A 847 5.49 -71.60 -34.35
C GLY A 847 4.66 -70.65 -33.47
N LYS A 848 5.10 -70.43 -32.23
CA LYS A 848 4.50 -69.40 -31.36
C LYS A 848 4.74 -68.01 -31.95
N GLU A 849 3.81 -67.09 -31.72
CA GLU A 849 4.10 -65.66 -31.83
C GLU A 849 5.09 -65.29 -30.72
N GLU A 850 6.37 -65.15 -31.08
CA GLU A 850 7.35 -64.49 -30.21
C GLU A 850 7.10 -62.98 -30.25
N TRP A 851 6.82 -62.43 -29.08
CA TRP A 851 6.56 -61.00 -28.91
C TRP A 851 7.84 -60.21 -29.16
N MET A 852 7.73 -59.05 -29.82
CA MET A 852 8.89 -58.18 -30.11
C MET A 852 9.74 -57.96 -28.86
N GLU A 853 11.01 -58.35 -28.92
CA GLU A 853 11.89 -58.31 -27.76
C GLU A 853 12.43 -56.90 -27.53
N HIS A 854 11.59 -55.99 -27.02
CA HIS A 854 12.01 -54.65 -26.58
C HIS A 854 13.12 -54.81 -25.51
N THR A 855 14.36 -54.54 -25.89
CA THR A 855 15.55 -54.94 -25.12
C THR A 855 16.49 -53.76 -24.94
N LEU A 856 16.82 -53.42 -23.70
CA LEU A 856 17.94 -52.56 -23.41
C LEU A 856 19.23 -53.40 -23.35
N ARG A 857 20.20 -53.10 -24.23
CA ARG A 857 21.55 -53.67 -24.18
C ARG A 857 22.46 -52.76 -23.35
N LEU A 858 23.23 -53.34 -22.43
CA LEU A 858 24.33 -52.61 -21.77
C LEU A 858 25.41 -52.30 -22.81
N TRP A 859 25.71 -51.02 -22.99
CA TRP A 859 26.72 -50.55 -23.94
C TRP A 859 28.03 -50.20 -23.23
N LYS A 860 27.98 -49.38 -22.18
CA LYS A 860 29.12 -49.03 -21.32
C LYS A 860 28.70 -48.88 -19.85
N GLU A 861 29.65 -49.02 -18.95
CA GLU A 861 29.49 -48.78 -17.52
C GLU A 861 30.73 -48.08 -16.99
N PHE A 862 30.54 -47.03 -16.20
CA PHE A 862 31.64 -46.25 -15.59
C PHE A 862 31.25 -45.79 -14.18
N THR A 863 32.26 -45.39 -13.39
CA THR A 863 32.10 -45.04 -11.98
C THR A 863 32.68 -43.66 -11.71
N ILE A 864 31.95 -42.81 -11.00
CA ILE A 864 32.43 -41.51 -10.50
C ILE A 864 32.66 -41.64 -8.98
N PRO A 865 33.80 -41.18 -8.43
CA PRO A 865 34.17 -41.32 -7.01
C PRO A 865 33.47 -40.28 -6.11
N ALA A 866 32.18 -40.09 -6.32
CA ALA A 866 31.31 -39.21 -5.54
C ALA A 866 29.84 -39.66 -5.71
N GLU A 867 28.90 -39.02 -5.02
CA GLU A 867 27.48 -39.16 -5.36
C GLU A 867 27.11 -38.35 -6.62
N CYS A 868 26.13 -38.83 -7.36
CA CYS A 868 25.60 -38.17 -8.55
C CYS A 868 24.23 -37.55 -8.21
N PHE A 869 24.13 -36.22 -8.38
CA PHE A 869 22.89 -35.46 -8.18
C PHE A 869 22.05 -35.35 -9.44
N SER A 870 22.69 -35.23 -10.62
CA SER A 870 21.98 -35.05 -11.89
C SER A 870 22.78 -35.57 -13.09
N ILE A 871 22.08 -35.96 -14.16
CA ILE A 871 22.68 -36.38 -15.44
C ILE A 871 22.00 -35.59 -16.56
N HIS A 872 22.83 -35.01 -17.44
CA HIS A 872 22.40 -34.21 -18.58
C HIS A 872 23.16 -34.65 -19.83
N PHE A 873 22.44 -34.87 -20.94
CA PHE A 873 23.06 -35.24 -22.21
C PHE A 873 23.42 -33.97 -23.00
N LEU A 874 24.69 -33.82 -23.36
CA LEU A 874 25.15 -32.83 -24.34
C LEU A 874 25.28 -33.51 -25.71
N LYS A 875 25.59 -32.76 -26.78
CA LYS A 875 25.68 -33.35 -28.13
C LYS A 875 26.69 -34.51 -28.20
N THR A 876 27.84 -34.38 -27.54
CA THR A 876 28.96 -35.33 -27.66
C THR A 876 29.47 -35.95 -26.36
N LYS A 877 29.04 -35.44 -25.19
CA LYS A 877 29.48 -35.92 -23.88
C LYS A 877 28.30 -35.99 -22.91
N VAL A 878 28.39 -36.85 -21.89
CA VAL A 878 27.43 -36.87 -20.78
C VAL A 878 27.95 -35.97 -19.68
N CYS A 879 27.13 -35.03 -19.22
CA CYS A 879 27.46 -34.16 -18.09
C CYS A 879 26.82 -34.73 -16.82
N VAL A 880 27.64 -34.99 -15.80
CA VAL A 880 27.20 -35.49 -14.49
C VAL A 880 27.42 -34.40 -13.43
N GLY A 881 26.39 -34.09 -12.67
CA GLY A 881 26.48 -33.20 -11.51
C GLY A 881 26.82 -34.00 -10.25
N CYS A 882 27.93 -33.66 -9.59
CA CYS A 882 28.39 -34.27 -8.33
C CYS A 882 28.87 -33.18 -7.35
N PRO A 883 29.24 -33.49 -6.10
CA PRO A 883 29.82 -32.52 -5.15
C PRO A 883 31.06 -31.74 -5.66
N ARG A 884 31.76 -32.23 -6.70
CA ARG A 884 32.90 -31.53 -7.34
C ARG A 884 32.47 -30.53 -8.42
N GLY A 885 31.16 -30.41 -8.68
CA GLY A 885 30.60 -29.60 -9.76
C GLY A 885 30.10 -30.45 -10.93
N PHE A 886 30.17 -29.88 -12.13
CA PHE A 886 29.76 -30.54 -13.37
C PHE A 886 30.98 -31.24 -14.01
N GLU A 887 30.97 -32.57 -14.06
CA GLU A 887 31.96 -33.39 -14.74
C GLU A 887 31.44 -33.83 -16.12
N LEU A 888 32.22 -33.56 -17.16
CA LEU A 888 32.01 -34.05 -18.52
C LEU A 888 32.65 -35.41 -18.66
N VAL A 889 31.83 -36.43 -18.93
CA VAL A 889 32.26 -37.79 -19.26
C VAL A 889 32.20 -37.95 -20.77
N ASP A 890 33.35 -38.22 -21.39
CA ASP A 890 33.36 -38.69 -22.77
C ASP A 890 32.89 -40.13 -22.80
N LEU A 891 31.94 -40.44 -23.68
CA LEU A 891 31.40 -41.79 -23.76
C LEU A 891 32.30 -42.73 -24.55
N ASP A 892 33.24 -42.25 -25.37
CA ASP A 892 34.04 -43.14 -26.22
C ASP A 892 35.26 -43.73 -25.50
N ASP A 893 36.04 -42.92 -24.79
CA ASP A 893 37.21 -43.36 -23.99
C ASP A 893 36.96 -43.44 -22.47
N LEU A 894 35.79 -43.02 -21.98
CA LEU A 894 35.43 -42.90 -20.56
C LEU A 894 36.29 -41.92 -19.75
N SER A 895 36.95 -40.96 -20.41
CA SER A 895 37.66 -39.85 -19.76
C SER A 895 36.68 -38.89 -19.05
N THR A 896 37.11 -38.35 -17.91
CA THR A 896 36.34 -37.34 -17.14
C THR A 896 37.09 -36.01 -17.05
N GLN A 897 36.36 -34.91 -17.23
CA GLN A 897 36.90 -33.56 -17.28
C GLN A 897 35.98 -32.58 -16.53
N SER A 898 36.54 -31.64 -15.74
CA SER A 898 35.75 -30.52 -15.21
C SER A 898 35.17 -29.68 -16.35
N LEU A 899 33.89 -29.32 -16.26
CA LEU A 899 33.26 -28.37 -17.18
C LEU A 899 33.79 -26.95 -16.96
N LEU A 900 34.13 -26.57 -15.73
CA LEU A 900 34.68 -25.28 -15.37
C LEU A 900 36.20 -25.23 -15.65
N ASP A 901 36.70 -24.10 -16.19
CA ASP A 901 38.14 -23.89 -16.43
C ASP A 901 38.87 -23.71 -15.10
N PRO A 902 39.83 -24.60 -14.74
CA PRO A 902 40.56 -24.49 -13.48
C PRO A 902 41.46 -23.25 -13.40
N ARG A 903 41.63 -22.49 -14.48
CA ARG A 903 42.47 -21.26 -14.56
C ARG A 903 41.66 -19.96 -14.43
N ASP A 904 40.36 -20.03 -14.18
CA ASP A 904 39.52 -18.84 -13.97
C ASP A 904 39.31 -18.59 -12.47
N ASP A 905 40.12 -17.68 -11.90
CA ASP A 905 40.07 -17.27 -10.49
C ASP A 905 38.68 -16.78 -10.06
N ASN A 906 37.86 -16.27 -11.01
CA ASN A 906 36.49 -15.83 -10.76
C ASN A 906 35.56 -16.99 -10.32
N LEU A 907 36.00 -18.25 -10.43
CA LEU A 907 35.25 -19.45 -10.09
C LEU A 907 35.66 -20.07 -8.74
N ASP A 908 36.66 -19.53 -8.05
CA ASP A 908 37.19 -20.16 -6.82
C ASP A 908 36.15 -20.31 -5.71
N PHE A 909 35.19 -19.39 -5.63
CA PHE A 909 34.06 -19.47 -4.68
C PHE A 909 33.18 -20.72 -4.89
N VAL A 910 33.13 -21.26 -6.12
CA VAL A 910 32.42 -22.50 -6.46
C VAL A 910 33.22 -23.72 -5.99
N ARG A 911 34.55 -23.65 -6.07
CA ARG A 911 35.49 -24.74 -5.73
C ARG A 911 35.70 -24.88 -4.22
N GLN A 912 35.55 -23.78 -3.48
CA GLN A 912 35.73 -23.71 -2.02
C GLN A 912 34.46 -24.05 -1.22
N ASN A 913 33.29 -24.16 -1.86
CA ASN A 913 32.02 -24.48 -1.19
C ASN A 913 31.60 -25.94 -1.43
N GLU A 914 31.95 -26.82 -0.48
CA GLU A 914 31.62 -28.25 -0.48
C GLU A 914 30.11 -28.56 -0.38
N GLY A 915 29.27 -27.56 -0.07
CA GLY A 915 27.82 -27.71 0.05
C GLY A 915 27.05 -27.66 -1.28
N LEU A 916 27.69 -27.25 -2.38
CA LEU A 916 27.00 -26.95 -3.63
C LEU A 916 26.49 -28.19 -4.38
N ARG A 917 25.24 -28.11 -4.84
CA ARG A 917 24.57 -29.17 -5.60
C ARG A 917 24.33 -28.71 -7.05
N PRO A 918 25.10 -29.20 -8.04
CA PRO A 918 24.81 -29.00 -9.46
C PRO A 918 23.56 -29.77 -9.90
N LEU A 919 22.49 -29.03 -10.22
CA LEU A 919 21.15 -29.58 -10.47
C LEU A 919 20.67 -29.46 -11.92
N GLY A 920 21.16 -28.47 -12.69
CA GLY A 920 20.76 -28.27 -14.08
C GLY A 920 21.84 -27.61 -14.94
N ILE A 921 21.92 -27.97 -16.22
CA ILE A 921 22.71 -27.26 -17.23
C ILE A 921 21.84 -26.99 -18.46
N PHE A 922 21.83 -25.74 -18.92
CA PHE A 922 21.03 -25.29 -20.06
C PHE A 922 21.90 -24.53 -21.06
N ARG A 923 21.81 -24.91 -22.35
CA ARG A 923 22.52 -24.22 -23.42
C ARG A 923 21.73 -22.98 -23.83
N LEU A 924 22.38 -21.81 -23.77
CA LEU A 924 21.81 -20.52 -24.14
C LEU A 924 21.96 -20.30 -25.66
N HIS A 925 20.97 -19.65 -26.26
CA HIS A 925 21.00 -19.32 -27.69
C HIS A 925 22.09 -18.28 -28.05
N GLU A 926 22.48 -17.43 -27.10
CA GLU A 926 23.54 -16.43 -27.33
C GLU A 926 24.93 -17.07 -27.24
N ARG A 927 25.66 -17.02 -28.36
CA ARG A 927 27.09 -17.40 -28.50
C ARG A 927 27.46 -18.83 -28.08
N GLY A 928 26.47 -19.68 -27.81
CA GLY A 928 26.67 -21.05 -27.33
C GLY A 928 27.03 -21.16 -25.84
N ASN A 929 26.86 -20.09 -25.06
CA ASN A 929 27.08 -20.09 -23.61
C ASN A 929 26.21 -21.12 -22.89
N PHE A 930 26.58 -21.50 -21.67
CA PHE A 930 25.80 -22.40 -20.81
C PHE A 930 25.42 -21.70 -19.50
N LEU A 931 24.20 -21.94 -19.03
CA LEU A 931 23.75 -21.64 -17.68
C LEU A 931 23.87 -22.92 -16.83
N LEU A 932 24.66 -22.84 -15.76
CA LEU A 932 24.88 -23.88 -14.76
C LEU A 932 24.08 -23.53 -13.50
N CYS A 933 23.07 -24.30 -13.18
CA CYS A 933 22.20 -24.08 -12.02
C CYS A 933 22.63 -24.96 -10.84
N TYR A 934 23.13 -24.30 -9.79
CA TYR A 934 23.36 -24.88 -8.47
C TYR A 934 22.16 -24.56 -7.55
N ASN A 935 22.06 -25.25 -6.40
CA ASN A 935 21.03 -25.00 -5.38
C ASN A 935 20.98 -23.54 -4.87
N GLU A 936 22.12 -22.83 -4.80
CA GLU A 936 22.21 -21.45 -4.27
C GLU A 936 22.25 -20.35 -5.34
N PHE A 937 22.79 -20.64 -6.54
CA PHE A 937 22.97 -19.66 -7.61
C PHE A 937 23.00 -20.31 -9.00
N GLY A 938 22.78 -19.51 -10.04
CA GLY A 938 23.03 -19.85 -11.44
C GLY A 938 24.28 -19.15 -11.94
N LEU A 939 25.15 -19.84 -12.68
CA LEU A 939 26.40 -19.32 -13.25
C LEU A 939 26.37 -19.43 -14.78
N ILE A 940 26.62 -18.32 -15.48
CA ILE A 940 26.70 -18.26 -16.94
C ILE A 940 28.17 -18.37 -17.36
N VAL A 941 28.50 -19.45 -18.09
CA VAL A 941 29.84 -19.73 -18.61
C VAL A 941 29.89 -19.71 -20.14
N ASP A 942 31.06 -19.43 -20.70
CA ASP A 942 31.34 -19.60 -22.12
C ASP A 942 31.58 -21.08 -22.50
N ILE A 943 31.79 -21.35 -23.79
CA ILE A 943 32.09 -22.70 -24.32
C ILE A 943 33.41 -23.30 -23.81
N TYR A 944 34.23 -22.54 -23.09
CA TYR A 944 35.49 -22.96 -22.50
C TYR A 944 35.40 -23.14 -20.98
N GLY A 945 34.22 -22.96 -20.37
CA GLY A 945 34.00 -23.14 -18.93
C GLY A 945 34.35 -21.93 -18.06
N ARG A 946 34.48 -20.72 -18.63
CA ARG A 946 34.89 -19.49 -17.94
C ARG A 946 33.71 -18.56 -17.68
N ALA A 947 33.75 -17.78 -16.60
CA ALA A 947 32.68 -16.88 -16.21
C ALA A 947 32.48 -15.71 -17.19
N VAL A 948 31.23 -15.47 -17.62
CA VAL A 948 30.89 -14.34 -18.51
C VAL A 948 30.88 -13.03 -17.71
N LYS A 949 31.94 -12.21 -17.84
CA LYS A 949 32.26 -11.02 -17.00
C LYS A 949 31.20 -9.91 -16.83
N LYS A 950 30.00 -10.02 -17.41
CA LYS A 950 28.84 -9.16 -17.12
C LYS A 950 27.65 -10.04 -16.72
N ASN A 951 27.07 -9.77 -15.55
CA ASN A 951 25.95 -10.52 -14.97
C ASN A 951 26.18 -12.06 -14.95
N ALA A 952 27.41 -12.49 -14.67
CA ALA A 952 27.81 -13.90 -14.65
C ALA A 952 26.95 -14.78 -13.73
N MET A 953 26.40 -14.22 -12.65
CA MET A 953 25.75 -14.98 -11.59
C MET A 953 24.33 -14.48 -11.32
N LEU A 954 23.37 -15.39 -11.43
CA LEU A 954 22.00 -15.26 -10.95
C LEU A 954 21.96 -15.73 -9.49
N ARG A 955 21.40 -14.96 -8.57
CA ARG A 955 21.18 -15.39 -7.18
C ARG A 955 19.72 -15.76 -6.99
N TRP A 956 19.45 -16.92 -6.40
CA TRP A 956 18.10 -17.34 -6.01
C TRP A 956 17.77 -16.81 -4.60
N THR A 957 16.50 -16.75 -4.21
CA THR A 957 16.17 -16.59 -2.79
C THR A 957 16.32 -17.94 -2.06
N GLY A 958 17.45 -18.16 -1.39
CA GLY A 958 17.70 -19.44 -0.71
C GLY A 958 17.80 -20.64 -1.65
N GLU A 959 17.55 -21.85 -1.14
CA GLU A 959 17.85 -23.09 -1.85
C GLU A 959 16.80 -23.51 -2.87
N ARG A 960 17.26 -24.04 -4.02
CA ARG A 960 16.43 -24.56 -5.11
C ARG A 960 16.67 -26.06 -5.30
N ILE A 961 15.58 -26.79 -5.55
CA ILE A 961 15.56 -28.26 -5.64
C ILE A 961 15.58 -28.79 -7.07
N ALA A 962 15.15 -27.97 -8.05
CA ALA A 962 15.11 -28.32 -9.46
C ALA A 962 15.07 -27.06 -10.32
N PHE A 963 15.40 -27.20 -11.61
CA PHE A 963 15.34 -26.12 -12.58
C PHE A 963 14.69 -26.57 -13.88
N GLY A 964 14.03 -25.64 -14.57
CA GLY A 964 13.58 -25.77 -15.95
C GLY A 964 13.98 -24.54 -16.76
N TYR A 965 13.97 -24.65 -18.09
CA TYR A 965 14.40 -23.57 -18.99
C TYR A 965 13.41 -23.40 -20.12
N SER A 966 12.95 -22.17 -20.33
CA SER A 966 12.09 -21.78 -21.44
C SER A 966 12.50 -20.38 -21.89
N ALA A 967 13.39 -20.33 -22.89
CA ALA A 967 14.13 -19.14 -23.27
C ALA A 967 13.22 -17.92 -23.52
N PRO A 968 13.54 -16.73 -22.95
CA PRO A 968 14.76 -16.35 -22.25
C PRO A 968 14.78 -16.64 -20.73
N TYR A 969 13.79 -17.37 -20.19
CA TYR A 969 13.60 -17.53 -18.75
C TYR A 969 14.20 -18.83 -18.19
N VAL A 970 14.77 -18.74 -16.98
CA VAL A 970 15.02 -19.91 -16.12
C VAL A 970 13.98 -19.96 -15.01
N ILE A 971 13.41 -21.15 -14.82
CA ILE A 971 12.42 -21.46 -13.81
C ILE A 971 13.13 -22.22 -12.70
N ALA A 972 13.25 -21.61 -11.52
CA ALA A 972 13.88 -22.19 -10.35
C ALA A 972 12.81 -22.67 -9.37
N PHE A 973 12.75 -23.97 -9.10
CA PHE A 973 11.77 -24.57 -8.20
C PHE A 973 12.37 -24.67 -6.78
N GLY A 974 11.76 -23.99 -5.82
CA GLY A 974 11.98 -24.18 -4.37
C GLY A 974 10.89 -25.07 -3.75
N VAL A 975 10.87 -25.15 -2.42
CA VAL A 975 9.89 -25.99 -1.68
C VAL A 975 8.51 -25.33 -1.59
N ASN A 976 8.44 -23.99 -1.47
CA ASN A 976 7.18 -23.24 -1.33
C ASN A 976 7.04 -22.09 -2.34
N VAL A 977 7.95 -22.00 -3.31
CA VAL A 977 7.99 -20.94 -4.32
C VAL A 977 8.58 -21.46 -5.62
N ILE A 978 8.06 -20.99 -6.75
CA ILE A 978 8.72 -21.05 -8.05
C ILE A 978 9.17 -19.63 -8.40
N GLU A 979 10.43 -19.46 -8.79
CA GLU A 979 10.97 -18.20 -9.28
C GLU A 979 11.22 -18.25 -10.78
N VAL A 980 10.74 -17.25 -11.52
CA VAL A 980 10.98 -17.07 -12.96
C VAL A 980 11.94 -15.91 -13.14
N HIS A 981 13.17 -16.20 -13.56
CA HIS A 981 14.22 -15.21 -13.78
C HIS A 981 14.45 -14.96 -15.28
N ASP A 982 14.58 -13.69 -15.66
CA ASP A 982 15.02 -13.26 -16.99
C ASP A 982 16.56 -13.29 -17.04
N ILE A 983 17.11 -14.24 -17.80
CA ILE A 983 18.55 -14.48 -17.89
C ILE A 983 19.28 -13.30 -18.57
N THR A 984 18.60 -12.57 -19.47
CA THR A 984 19.22 -11.46 -20.21
C THR A 984 19.48 -10.24 -19.34
N ARG A 985 18.69 -10.08 -18.26
CA ARG A 985 18.80 -8.95 -17.32
C ARG A 985 19.36 -9.36 -15.95
N GLY A 986 19.20 -10.62 -15.56
CA GLY A 986 19.45 -11.09 -14.20
C GLY A 986 18.35 -10.70 -13.21
N GLU A 987 17.15 -10.42 -13.69
CA GLU A 987 16.01 -9.94 -12.90
C GLU A 987 15.01 -11.06 -12.60
N LEU A 988 14.60 -11.21 -11.34
CA LEU A 988 13.39 -11.94 -10.97
C LEU A 988 12.18 -11.25 -11.62
N LYS A 989 11.41 -12.01 -12.40
CA LYS A 989 10.19 -11.52 -13.06
C LYS A 989 8.94 -11.91 -12.31
N GLN A 990 8.73 -13.20 -12.06
CA GLN A 990 7.51 -13.72 -11.44
C GLN A 990 7.86 -14.70 -10.31
N SER A 991 7.18 -14.56 -9.18
CA SER A 991 7.19 -15.54 -8.09
C SER A 991 5.82 -16.21 -7.99
N ILE A 992 5.79 -17.53 -7.87
CA ILE A 992 4.56 -18.34 -7.75
C ILE A 992 4.60 -19.06 -6.40
N ALA A 993 3.73 -18.66 -5.48
CA ALA A 993 3.60 -19.30 -4.17
C ALA A 993 2.96 -20.69 -4.28
N ALA A 994 3.53 -21.69 -3.59
CA ALA A 994 3.06 -23.07 -3.56
C ALA A 994 3.34 -23.71 -2.18
N SER A 995 2.88 -24.93 -1.95
CA SER A 995 3.21 -25.72 -0.74
C SER A 995 3.76 -27.09 -1.11
N ASN A 996 4.80 -27.55 -0.41
CA ASN A 996 5.44 -28.87 -0.56
C ASN A 996 5.78 -29.23 -2.03
N LEU A 997 6.17 -28.22 -2.80
CA LEU A 997 6.33 -28.29 -4.25
C LEU A 997 7.43 -29.26 -4.67
N ARG A 998 7.19 -29.99 -5.77
CA ARG A 998 8.18 -30.85 -6.42
C ARG A 998 8.05 -30.69 -7.95
N SER A 999 9.18 -30.55 -8.64
CA SER A 999 9.19 -30.67 -10.11
C SER A 999 8.98 -32.13 -10.51
N LEU A 1000 8.12 -32.37 -11.50
CA LEU A 1000 7.78 -33.69 -12.03
C LEU A 1000 8.43 -33.96 -13.40
N CYS A 1001 8.54 -32.92 -14.23
CA CYS A 1001 9.30 -32.92 -15.48
C CYS A 1001 9.93 -31.54 -15.68
N GLN A 1002 11.26 -31.50 -15.73
CA GLN A 1002 12.04 -30.27 -15.91
C GLN A 1002 11.95 -29.71 -17.34
N ALA A 1003 11.81 -30.57 -18.35
CA ALA A 1003 11.71 -30.17 -19.76
C ALA A 1003 10.34 -29.54 -20.09
N ASP A 1004 9.27 -30.08 -19.50
CA ASP A 1004 7.89 -29.63 -19.70
C ASP A 1004 7.40 -28.61 -18.67
N LEU A 1005 8.22 -28.27 -17.67
CA LEU A 1005 7.82 -27.45 -16.52
C LEU A 1005 6.59 -28.02 -15.76
N HIS A 1006 6.47 -29.34 -15.70
CA HIS A 1006 5.47 -30.01 -14.86
C HIS A 1006 5.91 -30.00 -13.40
N TYR A 1007 4.98 -29.74 -12.49
CA TYR A 1007 5.20 -29.79 -11.05
C TYR A 1007 3.94 -30.27 -10.30
N VAL A 1008 4.12 -30.61 -9.03
CA VAL A 1008 3.06 -30.92 -8.08
C VAL A 1008 3.21 -30.03 -6.84
N SER A 1009 2.09 -29.59 -6.28
CA SER A 1009 2.03 -28.84 -5.02
C SER A 1009 0.78 -29.23 -4.23
N ASP A 1010 0.81 -29.11 -2.91
CA ASP A 1010 -0.34 -29.42 -2.06
C ASP A 1010 -1.38 -28.28 -2.11
N ALA A 1011 -2.68 -28.63 -2.12
CA ALA A 1011 -3.78 -27.68 -2.24
C ALA A 1011 -3.90 -26.75 -1.01
N LEU A 1012 -3.57 -25.47 -1.20
CA LEU A 1012 -3.62 -24.43 -0.16
C LEU A 1012 -5.03 -24.08 0.32
N SER A 1013 -6.03 -24.11 -0.57
CA SER A 1013 -7.42 -23.74 -0.27
C SER A 1013 -8.39 -24.37 -1.26
N GLY A 1014 -9.60 -24.73 -0.80
CA GLY A 1014 -10.68 -25.24 -1.65
C GLY A 1014 -11.00 -26.73 -1.42
N VAL A 1015 -11.42 -27.40 -2.49
CA VAL A 1015 -11.91 -28.79 -2.46
C VAL A 1015 -10.78 -29.74 -2.03
N ALA A 1016 -11.03 -30.55 -1.01
CA ALA A 1016 -10.08 -31.51 -0.44
C ALA A 1016 -8.70 -30.90 -0.11
N ALA A 1017 -8.64 -30.02 0.89
CA ALA A 1017 -7.37 -29.54 1.45
C ALA A 1017 -6.44 -30.73 1.81
N GLY A 1018 -5.18 -30.65 1.37
CA GLY A 1018 -4.22 -31.76 1.44
C GLY A 1018 -4.20 -32.69 0.22
N SER A 1019 -5.08 -32.52 -0.77
CA SER A 1019 -4.91 -33.12 -2.10
C SER A 1019 -3.71 -32.51 -2.84
N GLN A 1020 -3.18 -33.24 -3.82
CA GLN A 1020 -2.04 -32.82 -4.63
C GLN A 1020 -2.50 -32.27 -5.97
N LEU A 1021 -2.23 -30.99 -6.21
CA LEU A 1021 -2.47 -30.30 -7.48
C LEU A 1021 -1.33 -30.60 -8.44
N VAL A 1022 -1.65 -31.12 -9.63
CA VAL A 1022 -0.65 -31.44 -10.68
C VAL A 1022 -0.81 -30.44 -11.82
N GLN A 1023 0.27 -29.72 -12.13
CA GLN A 1023 0.23 -28.48 -12.91
C GLN A 1023 1.42 -28.36 -13.87
N LYS A 1024 1.23 -27.58 -14.94
CA LYS A 1024 2.24 -27.19 -15.93
C LYS A 1024 2.36 -25.67 -15.97
N LEU A 1025 3.59 -25.16 -16.09
CA LEU A 1025 3.82 -23.77 -16.48
C LEU A 1025 3.86 -23.65 -18.00
N THR A 1026 3.03 -22.77 -18.56
CA THR A 1026 2.99 -22.48 -20.00
C THR A 1026 3.19 -21.00 -20.25
N LEU A 1027 3.81 -20.62 -21.37
CA LEU A 1027 3.82 -19.22 -21.81
C LEU A 1027 2.43 -18.84 -22.37
N PRO A 1028 1.91 -17.63 -22.09
CA PRO A 1028 0.65 -17.16 -22.65
C PRO A 1028 0.74 -17.09 -24.18
N GLN A 1029 -0.33 -17.50 -24.87
CA GLN A 1029 -0.33 -17.68 -26.33
C GLN A 1029 -0.01 -16.39 -27.12
N SER A 1030 -0.23 -15.21 -26.52
CA SER A 1030 0.14 -13.91 -27.09
C SER A 1030 1.64 -13.65 -27.16
N ALA A 1031 2.48 -14.34 -26.38
CA ALA A 1031 3.92 -14.13 -26.31
C ALA A 1031 4.72 -14.87 -27.41
N VAL A 1032 4.08 -15.76 -28.17
CA VAL A 1032 4.74 -16.63 -29.16
C VAL A 1032 5.10 -15.89 -30.46
N ALA A 1033 4.53 -14.69 -30.69
CA ALA A 1033 4.52 -14.00 -31.97
C ALA A 1033 5.55 -12.86 -32.13
N VAL A 1034 6.80 -13.03 -31.67
CA VAL A 1034 7.91 -12.09 -31.97
C VAL A 1034 9.17 -12.84 -32.44
N GLY A 1035 9.20 -13.15 -33.74
CA GLY A 1035 10.41 -13.47 -34.50
C GLY A 1035 10.58 -12.47 -35.65
N PRO A 1036 11.80 -12.16 -36.12
CA PRO A 1036 12.02 -11.14 -37.13
C PRO A 1036 11.54 -11.60 -38.51
N ALA A 1037 10.35 -11.15 -38.91
CA ALA A 1037 9.87 -11.29 -40.28
C ALA A 1037 10.77 -10.48 -41.23
N ALA A 1038 11.44 -11.16 -42.16
CA ALA A 1038 12.26 -10.50 -43.17
C ALA A 1038 11.39 -9.63 -44.10
N SER A 1039 11.84 -8.41 -44.35
CA SER A 1039 11.11 -7.41 -45.14
C SER A 1039 11.13 -7.72 -46.64
N GLY A 1040 10.16 -8.52 -47.12
CA GLY A 1040 9.92 -8.76 -48.54
C GLY A 1040 8.76 -7.91 -49.05
N SER A 1041 9.04 -6.71 -49.57
CA SER A 1041 7.99 -5.81 -50.07
C SER A 1041 7.51 -6.20 -51.47
N SER A 1042 6.22 -6.51 -51.61
CA SER A 1042 5.48 -6.28 -52.85
C SER A 1042 4.08 -5.76 -52.49
N ALA A 1043 3.59 -4.78 -53.24
CA ALA A 1043 2.32 -4.11 -52.96
C ALA A 1043 1.43 -4.14 -54.20
N THR A 1044 0.23 -4.68 -54.04
CA THR A 1044 -0.87 -4.57 -55.01
C THR A 1044 -2.17 -4.29 -54.26
N SER A 1045 -2.90 -3.28 -54.70
CA SER A 1045 -4.12 -2.78 -54.04
C SER A 1045 -5.37 -3.54 -54.46
N ALA A 1046 -6.33 -3.66 -53.54
CA ALA A 1046 -7.74 -3.85 -53.85
C ALA A 1046 -8.64 -3.23 -52.76
N HIS A 1047 -9.79 -2.69 -53.16
CA HIS A 1047 -10.65 -1.84 -52.34
C HIS A 1047 -11.78 -2.59 -51.59
N ALA A 1048 -12.04 -2.12 -50.37
CA ALA A 1048 -13.36 -1.75 -49.81
C ALA A 1048 -14.36 -2.76 -49.15
N ARG A 1049 -14.98 -2.21 -48.09
CA ARG A 1049 -16.39 -2.32 -47.63
C ARG A 1049 -16.97 -3.62 -47.01
N ALA A 1050 -17.06 -3.58 -45.68
CA ALA A 1050 -18.31 -3.43 -44.87
C ALA A 1050 -19.38 -4.55 -44.79
N GLY A 1051 -20.07 -4.60 -43.63
CA GLY A 1051 -21.14 -5.57 -43.27
C GLY A 1051 -20.58 -6.79 -42.52
N ALA A 1052 -20.91 -7.14 -41.27
CA ALA A 1052 -21.97 -6.77 -40.31
C ALA A 1052 -23.40 -7.29 -40.62
N GLY A 1053 -23.90 -8.19 -39.74
CA GLY A 1053 -25.22 -8.85 -39.78
C GLY A 1053 -25.10 -10.38 -39.93
N THR A 1054 -25.21 -11.26 -38.91
CA THR A 1054 -26.28 -11.59 -37.92
C THR A 1054 -27.33 -12.60 -38.43
N GLY A 1055 -27.40 -13.78 -37.80
CA GLY A 1055 -28.42 -14.82 -37.97
C GLY A 1055 -28.13 -15.81 -39.12
N GLY A 1056 -28.38 -17.13 -39.02
CA GLY A 1056 -28.76 -17.95 -37.85
C GLY A 1056 -29.99 -18.82 -38.10
N ASN A 1057 -29.80 -20.12 -38.39
CA ASN A 1057 -30.87 -21.13 -38.30
C ASN A 1057 -30.33 -22.58 -38.20
N LYS A 1058 -31.19 -23.55 -37.86
CA LYS A 1058 -30.88 -24.98 -37.72
C LYS A 1058 -31.40 -25.80 -38.92
N MET A 1059 -30.70 -26.87 -39.33
CA MET A 1059 -31.18 -28.28 -39.28
C MET A 1059 -30.29 -29.27 -40.08
N ASP A 1060 -30.20 -30.49 -39.54
CA ASP A 1060 -30.10 -31.83 -40.13
C ASP A 1060 -29.04 -32.22 -41.21
N ALA A 1061 -28.03 -32.94 -40.70
CA ALA A 1061 -27.69 -34.33 -41.07
C ALA A 1061 -27.25 -34.74 -42.51
N SER A 1062 -25.95 -35.09 -42.60
CA SER A 1062 -25.37 -36.24 -43.34
C SER A 1062 -25.25 -36.20 -44.88
N ARG A 1063 -24.02 -36.04 -45.38
CA ARG A 1063 -23.19 -37.15 -45.96
C ARG A 1063 -21.79 -36.68 -46.40
N LEU A 1064 -20.79 -37.53 -46.10
CA LEU A 1064 -19.50 -37.76 -46.79
C LEU A 1064 -18.79 -36.59 -47.52
N GLY A 1065 -17.63 -36.21 -47.00
CA GLY A 1065 -16.65 -35.33 -47.67
C GLY A 1065 -15.36 -35.22 -46.88
N SER A 1066 -14.44 -36.17 -47.04
CA SER A 1066 -13.17 -36.24 -46.28
C SER A 1066 -12.10 -35.30 -46.83
N PHE A 1067 -11.61 -34.39 -45.99
CA PHE A 1067 -10.33 -33.69 -46.19
C PHE A 1067 -9.64 -33.50 -44.84
N ASP A 1068 -8.51 -34.19 -44.64
CA ASP A 1068 -7.71 -34.05 -43.43
C ASP A 1068 -6.92 -32.73 -43.41
N MET A 1069 -6.99 -32.02 -42.29
CA MET A 1069 -5.99 -31.00 -41.93
C MET A 1069 -5.35 -31.38 -40.60
N ALA A 1070 -4.13 -31.89 -40.67
CA ALA A 1070 -3.34 -32.25 -39.50
C ALA A 1070 -2.81 -31.00 -38.76
N PRO A 1071 -2.95 -30.89 -37.43
CA PRO A 1071 -2.25 -29.89 -36.66
C PRO A 1071 -0.76 -30.25 -36.58
N VAL A 1072 0.11 -29.38 -37.12
CA VAL A 1072 1.56 -29.61 -37.18
C VAL A 1072 2.17 -29.61 -35.77
N SER A 1073 2.75 -30.75 -35.37
CA SER A 1073 3.60 -30.82 -34.18
C SER A 1073 4.96 -30.15 -34.47
N VAL A 1074 5.35 -29.19 -33.63
CA VAL A 1074 6.59 -28.42 -33.81
C VAL A 1074 7.80 -29.22 -33.34
N ARG A 1075 8.34 -30.05 -34.24
CA ARG A 1075 9.71 -30.57 -34.11
C ARG A 1075 10.71 -29.39 -34.04
N ARG A 1076 11.62 -29.42 -33.07
CA ARG A 1076 12.89 -28.68 -33.11
C ARG A 1076 14.03 -29.64 -33.40
N GLU A 1077 14.07 -30.15 -34.62
CA GLU A 1077 15.26 -30.81 -35.15
C GLU A 1077 16.34 -29.75 -35.42
N LEU A 1078 17.58 -30.02 -34.97
CA LEU A 1078 18.76 -29.17 -35.20
C LEU A 1078 19.83 -29.97 -35.96
N GLN A 1079 19.46 -30.49 -37.13
CA GLN A 1079 20.41 -30.84 -38.17
C GLN A 1079 20.64 -29.64 -39.07
N VAL A 1080 21.88 -29.14 -39.10
CA VAL A 1080 22.37 -28.24 -40.14
C VAL A 1080 23.24 -29.09 -41.04
N ALA A 1081 22.88 -29.17 -42.33
CA ALA A 1081 23.70 -29.83 -43.33
C ALA A 1081 24.89 -28.92 -43.70
N GLU A 1082 26.11 -29.47 -43.65
CA GLU A 1082 27.25 -28.84 -44.30
C GLU A 1082 27.15 -29.06 -45.81
N SER A 1083 27.31 -27.99 -46.57
CA SER A 1083 27.61 -28.05 -48.01
C SER A 1083 28.77 -27.09 -48.27
N SER A 1084 29.66 -27.50 -49.18
CA SER A 1084 30.97 -26.90 -49.37
C SER A 1084 31.02 -25.94 -50.56
N GLN A 1085 32.19 -25.32 -50.75
CA GLN A 1085 32.52 -24.28 -51.75
C GLN A 1085 31.98 -22.87 -51.41
N GLY A 1086 32.78 -21.80 -51.46
CA GLY A 1086 34.25 -21.78 -51.54
C GLY A 1086 34.81 -20.46 -52.07
N HIS A 1087 35.46 -19.69 -51.21
CA HIS A 1087 36.64 -18.88 -51.55
C HIS A 1087 37.40 -18.40 -50.31
#